data_AF-A0A9E6VM93-F1
#
_entry.id   AF-A0A9E6VM93-F1
#
_cell.length_a   1.000
_cell.length_b   1.000
_cell.length_c   1.000
_cell.angle_alpha   90.00
_cell.angle_beta   90.00
_cell.angle_gamma   90.00
#
_symmetry.space_group_name_H-M   'P 1'
#
loop_
_entity.id
_entity.type
_entity.pdbx_description
1 polymer ?
#
loop_
_entity_poly.entity_id
_entity_poly.type
_entity_poly.pdbx_seq_one_letter_code
_entity_poly.pdbx_strand_id
1 'polypeptide(L)'
;MRKLYILLLLLFTGLAIQAQNKADKLPENPYATAFAEAYMNHPEMPRGILEAVAFTNTRFQHLNGSEAESCTGMPKAYTVMGLIADGKGWFRNNLAQVADLSGLKTESMLNNPQTAVRAFATAYDPLMIGSSLSEDILRSASFIASRLEQLSELPQASGKDAPQDFLQKRYAMDCYLYSVFSFLNDERCAAKYGFTQHNYDLKSLFGDDNYRVLSSGSVHISASGIQSREGNTYKSNSNSITVQSPDYGPALWNPAASCNYSSRNSVAISAVTIHTVQGTYAGCISWFQNCAASVSAHYVVRSSDGQVTQMVYESLKAWHVGSENPYTVGIEHEGYVNNPAWYTTAMYTSSAALTLDICNSNGIDPNRTGWYPWMATTYYNQSSIPGSCTKVKGHQHYPNQTHSDPGVNWNWEYFYQLINAAPAATVYTAASGNFYDSGGAGGNYADDERYVWTISPTNATSVTVTFTSYATENTWDYLFIYDGADVNAPLIGYYTGNNSPGTITSSGGSITFEFRSDCATTGTGWEANWSGSILVPPNPDVTSPGTQVSVNGTWQTQNFTASFTENDNVGGSGLEKSFYQVIDYDGADWRANNTQGFFSDNFDLGTIHLEWTSVTGTWAINNGALEQSDEGQTNTNIYAALTQNLSNKYLYHWAGKLDGTGSNRRAGFHFFCDNPTLPNRGNGYFVWFRIDQSALEFYKVTNDVFTLEQTVTMNTNIAQWYDWKVIYDRITGEIDLYRDNVFIGSWTDPSPYSTGDYISFRSGNSNWQIDNFKVYRSRFSNTPVTISVGNCPSCELRYQNTNPGTPAGRVKSIVRDTAYNLSAVAYQDINVDWTPPTSIDTINDGLSADIDLSTSATTLEANWSSSSDPHSGFSSYRYAIGTTPCDSDIVAWTGNWGYDTAVVNTLSLVNGQTYYFSVKAENGAGLVTPCYVSDGVYVDLTTGINPNTPGMNLQVTANPFDEETTILFGLAHESDIEITLTDMLGQLVYRSRETKAAGIHRQTIDPVSLSLGSGVYLLHVQAGNNSGTLKLIKR
;
A
#
# COMPACT_ATOMS: atom_id res chain seq x y z
N MET A 1 -26.11 19.12 -2.05
CA MET A 1 -25.22 18.31 -2.92
C MET A 1 -24.73 17.01 -2.27
N ARG A 2 -25.56 16.34 -1.45
CA ARG A 2 -25.24 15.04 -0.81
C ARG A 2 -26.17 13.88 -1.24
N LYS A 3 -27.03 14.11 -2.24
CA LYS A 3 -27.94 13.10 -2.81
C LYS A 3 -27.65 12.74 -4.27
N LEU A 4 -26.59 13.29 -4.87
CA LEU A 4 -26.14 12.97 -6.23
C LEU A 4 -24.92 12.03 -6.26
N TYR A 5 -24.24 11.84 -5.13
CA TYR A 5 -23.04 11.00 -5.00
C TYR A 5 -23.31 9.51 -4.73
N ILE A 6 -24.57 9.12 -4.49
CA ILE A 6 -24.96 7.71 -4.30
C ILE A 6 -25.42 7.07 -5.63
N LEU A 7 -25.67 7.87 -6.67
CA LEU A 7 -26.13 7.37 -7.97
C LEU A 7 -24.99 7.21 -9.01
N LEU A 8 -23.82 7.82 -8.79
CA LEU A 8 -22.67 7.74 -9.72
C LEU A 8 -21.65 6.64 -9.37
N LEU A 9 -21.71 6.07 -8.16
CA LEU A 9 -20.83 4.94 -7.76
C LEU A 9 -21.35 3.56 -8.23
N LEU A 10 -22.49 3.51 -8.92
CA LEU A 10 -23.18 2.28 -9.34
C LEU A 10 -23.07 1.97 -10.84
N LEU A 11 -22.31 2.76 -11.62
CA LEU A 11 -22.33 2.68 -13.09
C LEU A 11 -20.98 2.36 -13.77
N PHE A 12 -19.89 2.13 -13.03
CA PHE A 12 -18.59 1.79 -13.62
C PHE A 12 -17.99 0.44 -13.18
N THR A 13 -18.78 -0.42 -12.54
CA THR A 13 -18.41 -1.82 -12.23
C THR A 13 -19.33 -2.85 -12.88
N GLY A 14 -20.30 -2.43 -13.68
CA GLY A 14 -21.26 -3.31 -14.31
C GLY A 14 -20.91 -3.55 -15.76
N LEU A 15 -20.23 -4.66 -16.07
CA LEU A 15 -20.58 -5.54 -17.22
C LEU A 15 -19.61 -6.73 -17.36
N ALA A 16 -18.34 -6.63 -16.93
CA ALA A 16 -17.49 -7.81 -16.74
C ALA A 16 -17.93 -8.65 -15.53
N ILE A 17 -18.40 -7.96 -14.48
CA ILE A 17 -18.88 -8.61 -13.26
C ILE A 17 -20.30 -9.19 -13.42
N GLN A 18 -20.99 -9.03 -14.56
CA GLN A 18 -22.32 -9.64 -14.71
C GLN A 18 -22.28 -11.17 -14.95
N ALA A 19 -21.17 -11.69 -15.49
CA ALA A 19 -20.95 -13.15 -15.58
C ALA A 19 -20.37 -13.72 -14.26
N GLN A 20 -19.43 -13.01 -13.61
CA GLN A 20 -18.85 -13.42 -12.33
C GLN A 20 -19.83 -13.30 -11.14
N ASN A 21 -20.72 -12.30 -11.09
CA ASN A 21 -21.63 -12.08 -9.95
C ASN A 21 -22.80 -13.07 -9.83
N LYS A 22 -22.99 -14.01 -10.76
CA LYS A 22 -24.02 -15.05 -10.60
C LYS A 22 -23.53 -16.27 -9.82
N ALA A 23 -22.23 -16.60 -9.87
CA ALA A 23 -21.69 -17.84 -9.31
C ALA A 23 -21.38 -17.77 -7.80
N ASP A 24 -21.15 -16.57 -7.24
CA ASP A 24 -20.74 -16.40 -5.83
C ASP A 24 -21.81 -15.72 -4.94
N LYS A 25 -23.04 -15.56 -5.43
CA LYS A 25 -24.16 -15.09 -4.59
C LYS A 25 -24.79 -16.25 -3.84
N LEU A 26 -24.78 -16.16 -2.51
CA LEU A 26 -25.56 -17.06 -1.66
C LEU A 26 -27.04 -17.04 -2.10
N PRO A 27 -27.67 -18.20 -2.35
CA PRO A 27 -29.04 -18.30 -2.83
C PRO A 27 -30.02 -17.70 -1.82
N GLU A 28 -31.12 -17.16 -2.33
CA GLU A 28 -32.21 -16.72 -1.45
C GLU A 28 -32.83 -17.91 -0.73
N ASN A 29 -33.19 -17.72 0.54
CA ASN A 29 -34.02 -18.67 1.28
C ASN A 29 -35.48 -18.21 1.23
N PRO A 30 -36.31 -18.72 0.30
CA PRO A 30 -37.72 -18.32 0.18
C PRO A 30 -38.58 -18.78 1.37
N TYR A 31 -38.02 -19.59 2.26
CA TYR A 31 -38.71 -20.20 3.39
C TYR A 31 -38.27 -19.64 4.74
N ALA A 32 -37.56 -18.51 4.79
CA ALA A 32 -37.02 -17.92 6.03
C ALA A 32 -38.05 -17.86 7.18
N THR A 33 -39.31 -17.53 6.90
CA THR A 33 -40.39 -17.55 7.90
C THR A 33 -40.63 -18.93 8.50
N ALA A 34 -40.65 -19.98 7.68
CA ALA A 34 -40.82 -21.36 8.15
C ALA A 34 -39.67 -21.81 9.06
N PHE A 35 -38.45 -21.38 8.76
CA PHE A 35 -37.27 -21.68 9.56
C PHE A 35 -37.33 -20.93 10.89
N ALA A 36 -37.69 -19.64 10.88
CA ALA A 36 -37.90 -18.86 12.09
C ALA A 36 -38.98 -19.46 13.01
N GLU A 37 -40.10 -19.91 12.44
CA GLU A 37 -41.16 -20.61 13.17
C GLU A 37 -40.69 -21.94 13.76
N ALA A 38 -39.88 -22.71 13.03
CA ALA A 38 -39.30 -23.95 13.55
C ALA A 38 -38.42 -23.68 14.78
N TYR A 39 -37.57 -22.64 14.76
CA TYR A 39 -36.77 -22.26 15.92
C TYR A 39 -37.60 -21.71 17.10
N MET A 40 -38.74 -21.06 16.84
CA MET A 40 -39.66 -20.65 17.92
C MET A 40 -40.28 -21.86 18.63
N ASN A 41 -40.54 -22.95 17.90
CA ASN A 41 -41.10 -24.17 18.47
C ASN A 41 -40.03 -25.11 19.06
N HIS A 42 -38.76 -24.95 18.66
CA HIS A 42 -37.61 -25.75 19.12
C HIS A 42 -36.46 -24.82 19.57
N PRO A 43 -36.62 -24.06 20.68
CA PRO A 43 -35.69 -22.99 21.07
C PRO A 43 -34.29 -23.49 21.48
N GLU A 44 -34.16 -24.76 21.86
CA GLU A 44 -32.89 -25.40 22.21
C GLU A 44 -32.04 -25.75 20.96
N MET A 45 -32.66 -25.75 19.77
CA MET A 45 -31.94 -26.01 18.52
C MET A 45 -31.07 -24.79 18.15
N PRO A 46 -29.74 -24.97 17.95
CA PRO A 46 -28.90 -23.88 17.48
C PRO A 46 -29.39 -23.31 16.14
N ARG A 47 -29.58 -21.99 16.11
CA ARG A 47 -30.00 -21.27 14.88
C ARG A 47 -28.99 -21.42 13.77
N GLY A 48 -29.43 -21.58 12.53
CA GLY A 48 -28.57 -21.83 11.38
C GLY A 48 -28.47 -23.30 10.96
N ILE A 49 -28.79 -24.28 11.83
CA ILE A 49 -28.70 -25.72 11.48
C ILE A 49 -29.67 -26.09 10.36
N LEU A 50 -30.93 -25.66 10.46
CA LEU A 50 -31.93 -25.93 9.43
C LEU A 50 -31.46 -25.34 8.09
N GLU A 51 -30.95 -24.11 8.12
CA GLU A 51 -30.42 -23.42 6.96
C GLU A 51 -29.23 -24.16 6.36
N ALA A 52 -28.31 -24.65 7.20
CA ALA A 52 -27.14 -25.39 6.77
C ALA A 52 -27.51 -26.71 6.08
N VAL A 53 -28.49 -27.46 6.62
CA VAL A 53 -28.97 -28.71 6.02
C VAL A 53 -29.69 -28.45 4.69
N ALA A 54 -30.64 -27.51 4.67
CA ALA A 54 -31.38 -27.15 3.46
C ALA A 54 -30.45 -26.59 2.37
N PHE A 55 -29.47 -25.77 2.76
CA PHE A 55 -28.45 -25.28 1.85
C PHE A 55 -27.60 -26.43 1.29
N THR A 56 -27.08 -27.30 2.17
CA THR A 56 -26.18 -28.40 1.78
C THR A 56 -26.84 -29.39 0.84
N ASN A 57 -28.11 -29.74 1.08
CA ASN A 57 -28.77 -30.81 0.33
C ASN A 57 -29.49 -30.32 -0.93
N THR A 58 -30.05 -29.09 -0.90
CA THR A 58 -30.95 -28.62 -1.97
C THR A 58 -30.69 -27.18 -2.41
N ARG A 59 -29.79 -26.45 -1.74
CA ARG A 59 -29.63 -24.98 -1.90
C ARG A 59 -30.97 -24.25 -1.74
N PHE A 60 -31.77 -24.68 -0.75
CA PHE A 60 -33.14 -24.21 -0.48
C PHE A 60 -34.17 -24.49 -1.58
N GLN A 61 -33.87 -25.38 -2.54
CA GLN A 61 -34.85 -25.79 -3.54
C GLN A 61 -35.78 -26.86 -2.96
N HIS A 62 -37.08 -26.65 -3.07
CA HIS A 62 -38.04 -27.71 -2.72
C HIS A 62 -38.13 -28.73 -3.86
N LEU A 63 -37.62 -29.93 -3.61
CA LEU A 63 -37.61 -31.03 -4.57
C LEU A 63 -38.91 -31.84 -4.50
N ASN A 64 -39.57 -32.08 -5.62
CA ASN A 64 -40.88 -32.75 -5.64
C ASN A 64 -40.92 -34.04 -6.48
N GLY A 65 -39.76 -34.47 -6.99
CA GLY A 65 -39.61 -35.66 -7.83
C GLY A 65 -39.74 -35.40 -9.33
N SER A 66 -40.07 -34.17 -9.73
CA SER A 66 -40.08 -33.74 -11.15
C SER A 66 -38.67 -33.44 -11.69
N GLU A 67 -37.67 -33.43 -10.83
CA GLU A 67 -36.28 -33.30 -11.22
C GLU A 67 -35.87 -34.44 -12.15
N ALA A 68 -35.06 -34.12 -13.15
CA ALA A 68 -34.57 -35.09 -14.12
C ALA A 68 -33.84 -36.24 -13.40
N GLU A 69 -33.97 -37.45 -13.93
CA GLU A 69 -33.28 -38.60 -13.37
C GLU A 69 -31.76 -38.38 -13.38
N SER A 70 -31.12 -38.76 -12.28
CA SER A 70 -29.66 -38.80 -12.22
C SER A 70 -29.12 -39.75 -13.28
N CYS A 71 -28.08 -39.33 -14.00
CA CYS A 71 -27.35 -40.18 -14.96
C CYS A 71 -26.67 -41.37 -14.27
N THR A 72 -26.47 -41.30 -12.95
CA THR A 72 -25.96 -42.38 -12.12
C THR A 72 -27.07 -43.26 -11.53
N GLY A 73 -28.34 -42.91 -11.75
CA GLY A 73 -29.47 -43.64 -11.17
C GLY A 73 -29.57 -43.54 -9.64
N MET A 74 -28.92 -42.54 -9.02
CA MET A 74 -29.01 -42.28 -7.59
C MET A 74 -30.47 -42.06 -7.15
N PRO A 75 -30.86 -42.45 -5.91
CA PRO A 75 -32.18 -42.14 -5.36
C PRO A 75 -32.53 -40.65 -5.44
N LYS A 76 -33.80 -40.36 -5.74
CA LYS A 76 -34.31 -38.98 -5.74
C LYS A 76 -34.42 -38.45 -4.32
N ALA A 77 -33.92 -37.23 -4.14
CA ALA A 77 -34.20 -36.40 -2.98
C ALA A 77 -35.50 -35.63 -3.16
N TYR A 78 -36.17 -35.41 -2.04
CA TYR A 78 -37.44 -34.73 -1.94
C TYR A 78 -37.39 -33.67 -0.85
N THR A 79 -38.35 -32.76 -0.88
CA THR A 79 -38.52 -31.65 0.04
C THR A 79 -37.37 -30.63 -0.01
N VAL A 80 -37.48 -29.56 0.77
CA VAL A 80 -36.40 -28.57 0.91
C VAL A 80 -35.23 -29.10 1.75
N MET A 81 -35.45 -30.14 2.55
CA MET A 81 -34.42 -30.73 3.42
C MET A 81 -33.64 -31.87 2.73
N GLY A 82 -33.99 -32.24 1.49
CA GLY A 82 -33.30 -33.27 0.70
C GLY A 82 -33.47 -34.70 1.26
N LEU A 83 -34.70 -35.08 1.57
CA LEU A 83 -35.05 -36.37 2.16
C LEU A 83 -35.29 -37.43 1.08
N ILE A 84 -34.82 -38.65 1.30
CA ILE A 84 -34.94 -39.81 0.42
C ILE A 84 -36.10 -40.69 0.86
N ALA A 85 -37.03 -40.95 -0.07
CA ALA A 85 -38.18 -41.85 0.14
C ALA A 85 -37.81 -43.32 -0.06
N ASP A 86 -37.04 -43.62 -1.10
CA ASP A 86 -36.56 -44.95 -1.45
C ASP A 86 -35.06 -44.90 -1.76
N GLY A 87 -34.25 -45.34 -0.79
CA GLY A 87 -32.81 -45.39 -0.88
C GLY A 87 -32.25 -46.58 -1.66
N LYS A 88 -33.10 -47.34 -2.36
CA LYS A 88 -32.73 -48.49 -3.21
C LYS A 88 -31.89 -49.55 -2.49
N GLY A 89 -32.20 -49.76 -1.21
CA GLY A 89 -31.52 -50.76 -0.36
C GLY A 89 -30.09 -50.39 0.07
N TRP A 90 -29.61 -49.19 -0.24
CA TRP A 90 -28.28 -48.70 0.15
C TRP A 90 -28.36 -47.43 1.00
N PHE A 91 -29.00 -46.39 0.48
CA PHE A 91 -29.32 -45.20 1.25
C PHE A 91 -30.45 -45.50 2.24
N ARG A 92 -30.50 -44.75 3.32
CA ARG A 92 -31.59 -44.80 4.28
C ARG A 92 -32.79 -44.03 3.76
N ASN A 93 -33.98 -44.56 4.02
CA ASN A 93 -35.25 -43.90 3.72
C ASN A 93 -35.53 -42.83 4.79
N ASN A 94 -34.67 -41.80 4.87
CA ASN A 94 -34.74 -40.80 5.93
C ASN A 94 -36.00 -39.93 5.86
N LEU A 95 -36.73 -39.89 4.74
CA LEU A 95 -38.06 -39.28 4.68
C LEU A 95 -39.06 -39.97 5.62
N ALA A 96 -39.10 -41.31 5.60
CA ALA A 96 -39.95 -42.09 6.49
C ALA A 96 -39.49 -41.95 7.95
N GLN A 97 -38.17 -41.95 8.18
CA GLN A 97 -37.61 -41.75 9.51
C GLN A 97 -37.97 -40.38 10.11
N VAL A 98 -37.86 -39.30 9.33
CA VAL A 98 -38.25 -37.95 9.77
C VAL A 98 -39.76 -37.86 10.00
N ALA A 99 -40.57 -38.50 9.16
CA ALA A 99 -42.02 -38.59 9.36
C ALA A 99 -42.37 -39.31 10.67
N ASP A 100 -41.73 -40.45 10.95
CA ASP A 100 -41.96 -41.23 12.17
C ASP A 100 -41.53 -40.46 13.43
N LEU A 101 -40.37 -39.80 13.40
CA LEU A 101 -39.86 -39.03 14.54
C LEU A 101 -40.65 -37.74 14.80
N SER A 102 -41.17 -37.11 13.76
CA SER A 102 -41.95 -35.86 13.89
C SER A 102 -43.44 -36.07 14.11
N GLY A 103 -43.97 -37.28 13.83
CA GLY A 103 -45.40 -37.57 13.80
C GLY A 103 -46.14 -36.93 12.63
N LEU A 104 -45.44 -36.36 11.64
CA LEU A 104 -46.00 -35.74 10.45
C LEU A 104 -46.00 -36.72 9.26
N LYS A 105 -47.02 -36.64 8.39
CA LYS A 105 -47.14 -37.55 7.24
C LYS A 105 -46.16 -37.16 6.13
N THR A 106 -45.55 -38.17 5.50
CA THR A 106 -44.66 -38.01 4.34
C THR A 106 -45.31 -37.21 3.21
N GLU A 107 -46.57 -37.48 2.88
CA GLU A 107 -47.34 -36.76 1.85
C GLU A 107 -47.47 -35.25 2.14
N SER A 108 -47.59 -34.86 3.42
CA SER A 108 -47.65 -33.44 3.80
C SER A 108 -46.30 -32.75 3.66
N MET A 109 -45.20 -33.46 3.92
CA MET A 109 -43.84 -32.93 3.74
C MET A 109 -43.48 -32.79 2.25
N LEU A 110 -43.91 -33.73 1.41
CA LEU A 110 -43.67 -33.70 -0.05
C LEU A 110 -44.37 -32.52 -0.74
N ASN A 111 -45.55 -32.11 -0.24
CA ASN A 111 -46.35 -31.06 -0.88
C ASN A 111 -46.14 -29.66 -0.27
N ASN A 112 -45.52 -29.57 0.91
CA ASN A 112 -45.39 -28.31 1.64
C ASN A 112 -43.98 -28.14 2.24
N PRO A 113 -43.15 -27.21 1.70
CA PRO A 113 -41.82 -26.93 2.22
C PRO A 113 -41.78 -26.57 3.70
N GLN A 114 -42.74 -25.78 4.20
CA GLN A 114 -42.82 -25.39 5.62
C GLN A 114 -43.11 -26.59 6.52
N THR A 115 -43.93 -27.54 6.04
CA THR A 115 -44.18 -28.80 6.76
C THR A 115 -42.92 -29.66 6.81
N ALA A 116 -42.13 -29.71 5.73
CA ALA A 116 -40.87 -30.42 5.73
C ALA A 116 -39.82 -29.82 6.67
N VAL A 117 -39.69 -28.49 6.71
CA VAL A 117 -38.80 -27.78 7.66
C VAL A 117 -39.20 -28.07 9.09
N ARG A 118 -40.51 -27.96 9.40
CA ARG A 118 -41.05 -28.28 10.72
C ARG A 118 -40.81 -29.75 11.07
N ALA A 119 -41.08 -30.68 10.16
CA ALA A 119 -40.86 -32.10 10.39
C ALA A 119 -39.40 -32.42 10.68
N PHE A 120 -38.46 -31.80 9.95
CA PHE A 120 -37.04 -31.99 10.21
C PHE A 120 -36.62 -31.41 11.57
N ALA A 121 -37.06 -30.19 11.90
CA ALA A 121 -36.80 -29.59 13.22
C ALA A 121 -37.40 -30.43 14.36
N THR A 122 -38.63 -30.89 14.20
CA THR A 122 -39.28 -31.79 15.15
C THR A 122 -38.65 -33.18 15.14
N ALA A 123 -38.00 -33.68 14.09
CA ALA A 123 -37.27 -34.95 14.13
C ALA A 123 -35.87 -34.80 14.77
N TYR A 124 -35.30 -33.59 14.72
CA TYR A 124 -34.09 -33.22 15.42
C TYR A 124 -34.31 -33.15 16.95
N ASP A 125 -35.50 -32.74 17.39
CA ASP A 125 -35.89 -32.48 18.79
C ASP A 125 -36.15 -33.69 19.73
N PRO A 126 -36.75 -34.83 19.34
CA PRO A 126 -37.08 -35.96 20.24
C PRO A 126 -35.85 -36.76 20.68
N LEU A 127 -34.65 -36.29 20.37
CA LEU A 127 -33.41 -36.75 20.95
C LEU A 127 -32.87 -35.82 22.05
N MET A 128 -33.62 -34.77 22.39
CA MET A 128 -33.39 -33.79 23.47
C MET A 128 -34.34 -34.00 24.66
N ILE A 129 -35.50 -34.62 24.45
CA ILE A 129 -36.52 -34.80 25.48
C ILE A 129 -36.18 -36.05 26.31
N GLY A 130 -35.50 -35.81 27.43
CA GLY A 130 -35.17 -36.84 28.44
C GLY A 130 -33.72 -36.83 28.91
N SER A 131 -32.86 -35.99 28.33
CA SER A 131 -31.45 -35.93 28.70
C SER A 131 -31.21 -34.81 29.72
N SER A 132 -30.70 -35.16 30.91
CA SER A 132 -30.19 -34.22 31.91
C SER A 132 -28.85 -33.57 31.49
N LEU A 133 -28.69 -33.28 30.19
CA LEU A 133 -27.49 -32.72 29.60
C LEU A 133 -27.53 -31.19 29.69
N SER A 134 -26.38 -30.58 29.93
CA SER A 134 -26.26 -29.12 29.97
C SER A 134 -26.48 -28.51 28.58
N GLU A 135 -26.93 -27.27 28.56
CA GLU A 135 -27.09 -26.47 27.33
C GLU A 135 -25.79 -26.44 26.49
N ASP A 136 -24.62 -26.43 27.15
CA ASP A 136 -23.31 -26.49 26.50
C ASP A 136 -23.09 -27.80 25.70
N ILE A 137 -23.55 -28.95 26.22
CA ILE A 137 -23.43 -30.24 25.53
C ILE A 137 -24.37 -30.26 24.31
N LEU A 138 -25.58 -29.74 24.48
CA LEU A 138 -26.60 -29.69 23.43
C LEU A 138 -26.18 -28.81 22.25
N ARG A 139 -25.40 -27.77 22.53
CA ARG A 139 -24.79 -26.86 21.53
C ARG A 139 -23.41 -27.33 21.05
N SER A 140 -22.88 -28.45 21.54
CA SER A 140 -21.56 -28.94 21.12
C SER A 140 -21.56 -29.49 19.69
N ALA A 141 -20.46 -29.28 18.96
CA ALA A 141 -20.29 -29.76 17.60
C ALA A 141 -20.47 -31.29 17.49
N SER A 142 -19.94 -32.05 18.44
CA SER A 142 -20.07 -33.52 18.48
C SER A 142 -21.52 -33.98 18.66
N PHE A 143 -22.30 -33.28 19.50
CA PHE A 143 -23.71 -33.63 19.69
C PHE A 143 -24.50 -33.33 18.42
N ILE A 144 -24.35 -32.13 17.84
CA ILE A 144 -25.00 -31.73 16.60
C ILE A 144 -24.66 -32.72 15.47
N ALA A 145 -23.38 -33.06 15.29
CA ALA A 145 -22.93 -34.03 14.29
C ALA A 145 -23.65 -35.38 14.45
N SER A 146 -23.74 -35.92 15.67
CA SER A 146 -24.43 -37.20 15.93
C SER A 146 -25.91 -37.20 15.56
N ARG A 147 -26.58 -36.04 15.61
CA ARG A 147 -27.99 -35.88 15.21
C ARG A 147 -28.14 -35.80 13.71
N LEU A 148 -27.28 -35.03 13.06
CA LEU A 148 -27.24 -34.96 11.60
C LEU A 148 -26.90 -36.32 10.99
N GLU A 149 -25.99 -37.09 11.60
CA GLU A 149 -25.68 -38.47 11.24
C GLU A 149 -26.87 -39.42 11.40
N GLN A 150 -27.83 -39.14 12.28
CA GLN A 150 -29.04 -39.97 12.45
C GLN A 150 -30.11 -39.63 11.41
N LEU A 151 -30.20 -38.36 11.03
CA LEU A 151 -31.22 -37.85 10.09
C LEU A 151 -30.76 -37.87 8.63
N SER A 152 -29.47 -38.12 8.36
CA SER A 152 -28.94 -38.22 6.99
C SER A 152 -29.47 -39.46 6.26
N GLU A 153 -29.55 -39.37 4.94
CA GLU A 153 -29.79 -40.45 4.00
C GLU A 153 -28.60 -41.42 3.86
N LEU A 154 -27.39 -40.99 4.23
CA LEU A 154 -26.17 -41.77 4.03
C LEU A 154 -26.15 -43.05 4.89
N PRO A 155 -25.57 -44.15 4.40
CA PRO A 155 -25.42 -45.38 5.16
C PRO A 155 -24.52 -45.17 6.38
N GLN A 156 -24.90 -45.74 7.53
CA GLN A 156 -24.07 -45.69 8.73
C GLN A 156 -22.96 -46.74 8.68
N ALA A 157 -21.74 -46.29 8.97
CA ALA A 157 -20.61 -47.17 9.16
C ALA A 157 -20.82 -48.02 10.43
N SER A 158 -20.69 -49.34 10.29
CA SER A 158 -20.88 -50.30 11.36
C SER A 158 -19.60 -51.09 11.60
N GLY A 159 -19.27 -51.43 12.85
CA GLY A 159 -18.11 -52.29 13.15
C GLY A 159 -18.20 -53.72 12.57
N LYS A 160 -19.29 -54.04 11.87
CA LYS A 160 -19.49 -55.27 11.10
C LYS A 160 -19.16 -55.13 9.61
N ASP A 161 -18.93 -53.91 9.13
CA ASP A 161 -18.54 -53.64 7.75
C ASP A 161 -17.11 -54.12 7.49
N ALA A 162 -16.81 -54.48 6.24
CA ALA A 162 -15.42 -54.66 5.84
C ALA A 162 -14.65 -53.35 6.08
N PRO A 163 -13.34 -53.39 6.43
CA PRO A 163 -12.58 -52.18 6.74
C PRO A 163 -12.65 -51.09 5.66
N GLN A 164 -12.67 -51.50 4.39
CA GLN A 164 -12.83 -50.60 3.24
C GLN A 164 -14.22 -49.95 3.23
N ASP A 165 -15.29 -50.74 3.34
CA ASP A 165 -16.67 -50.25 3.37
C ASP A 165 -16.94 -49.34 4.58
N PHE A 166 -16.35 -49.65 5.74
CA PHE A 166 -16.45 -48.82 6.96
C PHE A 166 -15.86 -47.43 6.73
N LEU A 167 -14.63 -47.38 6.21
CA LEU A 167 -13.91 -46.15 5.90
C LEU A 167 -14.66 -45.30 4.89
N GLN A 168 -15.17 -45.95 3.85
CA GLN A 168 -15.90 -45.34 2.75
C GLN A 168 -17.20 -44.67 3.20
N LYS A 169 -18.01 -45.39 3.99
CA LYS A 169 -19.24 -44.84 4.58
C LYS A 169 -18.93 -43.69 5.54
N ARG A 170 -17.85 -43.80 6.33
CA ARG A 170 -17.44 -42.74 7.27
C ARG A 170 -16.99 -41.47 6.54
N TYR A 171 -16.18 -41.62 5.50
CA TYR A 171 -15.70 -40.48 4.72
C TYR A 171 -16.85 -39.73 4.02
N ALA A 172 -17.81 -40.45 3.42
CA ALA A 172 -18.99 -39.82 2.84
C ALA A 172 -19.79 -39.02 3.88
N MET A 173 -19.96 -39.57 5.09
CA MET A 173 -20.62 -38.87 6.19
C MET A 173 -19.84 -37.63 6.66
N ASP A 174 -18.52 -37.73 6.82
CA ASP A 174 -17.68 -36.60 7.25
C ASP A 174 -17.68 -35.48 6.20
N CYS A 175 -17.77 -35.80 4.90
CA CYS A 175 -17.97 -34.79 3.85
C CYS A 175 -19.29 -34.04 3.99
N TYR A 176 -20.39 -34.74 4.27
CA TYR A 176 -21.69 -34.11 4.53
C TYR A 176 -21.63 -33.20 5.76
N LEU A 177 -21.08 -33.69 6.87
CA LEU A 177 -20.92 -32.91 8.10
C LEU A 177 -20.01 -31.70 7.89
N TYR A 178 -18.89 -31.87 7.19
CA TYR A 178 -17.97 -30.78 6.90
C TYR A 178 -18.66 -29.64 6.14
N SER A 179 -19.50 -29.95 5.13
CA SER A 179 -20.27 -28.94 4.41
C SER A 179 -21.24 -28.19 5.32
N VAL A 180 -21.97 -28.90 6.19
CA VAL A 180 -22.91 -28.30 7.15
C VAL A 180 -22.19 -27.39 8.16
N PHE A 181 -21.11 -27.88 8.76
CA PHE A 181 -20.36 -27.12 9.76
C PHE A 181 -19.56 -25.96 9.16
N SER A 182 -19.06 -26.10 7.92
CA SER A 182 -18.44 -24.99 7.19
C SER A 182 -19.45 -23.87 6.94
N PHE A 183 -20.69 -24.20 6.56
CA PHE A 183 -21.77 -23.21 6.44
C PHE A 183 -22.05 -22.49 7.76
N LEU A 184 -22.11 -23.22 8.88
CA LEU A 184 -22.38 -22.64 10.21
C LEU A 184 -21.24 -21.73 10.71
N ASN A 185 -20.02 -21.95 10.21
CA ASN A 185 -18.84 -21.13 10.50
C ASN A 185 -18.62 -20.00 9.50
N ASP A 186 -19.33 -19.95 8.36
CA ASP A 186 -19.18 -18.88 7.37
C ASP A 186 -19.95 -17.62 7.78
N GLU A 187 -19.21 -16.53 8.02
CA GLU A 187 -19.77 -15.23 8.42
C GLU A 187 -20.75 -14.68 7.38
N ARG A 188 -20.51 -14.94 6.08
CA ARG A 188 -21.39 -14.49 4.99
C ARG A 188 -22.74 -15.21 5.07
N CYS A 189 -22.73 -16.51 5.38
CA CYS A 189 -23.94 -17.31 5.59
C CYS A 189 -24.69 -16.84 6.84
N ALA A 190 -23.99 -16.63 7.95
CA ALA A 190 -24.55 -16.10 9.19
C ALA A 190 -25.26 -14.75 8.96
N ALA A 191 -24.59 -13.82 8.27
CA ALA A 191 -25.14 -12.52 7.92
C ALA A 191 -26.32 -12.62 6.94
N LYS A 192 -26.23 -13.48 5.91
CA LYS A 192 -27.28 -13.64 4.89
C LYS A 192 -28.56 -14.26 5.44
N TYR A 193 -28.44 -15.25 6.32
CA TYR A 193 -29.58 -16.05 6.78
C TYR A 193 -30.00 -15.76 8.22
N GLY A 194 -29.36 -14.80 8.90
CA GLY A 194 -29.86 -14.23 10.15
C GLY A 194 -29.60 -15.10 11.39
N PHE A 195 -28.43 -15.72 11.48
CA PHE A 195 -27.96 -16.44 12.67
C PHE A 195 -26.58 -15.95 13.12
N THR A 196 -26.21 -16.22 14.37
CA THR A 196 -24.86 -15.90 14.89
C THR A 196 -23.87 -16.94 14.40
N GLN A 197 -22.73 -16.51 13.84
CA GLN A 197 -21.64 -17.41 13.46
C GLN A 197 -21.20 -18.28 14.65
N HIS A 198 -21.16 -19.61 14.47
CA HIS A 198 -20.95 -20.54 15.58
C HIS A 198 -19.48 -20.81 15.93
N ASN A 199 -18.56 -20.59 14.98
CA ASN A 199 -17.12 -20.79 15.17
C ASN A 199 -16.75 -22.16 15.79
N TYR A 200 -17.44 -23.23 15.38
CA TYR A 200 -17.14 -24.59 15.83
C TYR A 200 -15.69 -24.97 15.49
N ASP A 201 -15.00 -25.56 16.46
CA ASP A 201 -13.66 -26.10 16.24
C ASP A 201 -13.73 -27.41 15.44
N LEU A 202 -13.59 -27.27 14.12
CA LEU A 202 -13.65 -28.41 13.19
C LEU A 202 -12.45 -29.36 13.33
N LYS A 203 -11.32 -28.88 13.87
CA LYS A 203 -10.17 -29.75 14.17
C LYS A 203 -10.50 -30.69 15.33
N SER A 204 -11.15 -30.16 16.36
CA SER A 204 -11.64 -30.97 17.48
C SER A 204 -12.74 -31.95 17.04
N LEU A 205 -13.61 -31.55 16.11
CA LEU A 205 -14.71 -32.38 15.63
C LEU A 205 -14.24 -33.57 14.76
N PHE A 206 -13.40 -33.31 13.75
CA PHE A 206 -12.99 -34.34 12.79
C PHE A 206 -11.66 -35.01 13.15
N GLY A 207 -10.88 -34.39 14.03
CA GLY A 207 -9.46 -34.67 14.23
C GLY A 207 -8.59 -33.85 13.27
N ASP A 208 -7.43 -33.44 13.74
CA ASP A 208 -6.49 -32.55 13.05
C ASP A 208 -6.21 -32.96 11.60
N ASP A 209 -5.90 -34.24 11.37
CA ASP A 209 -5.55 -34.71 10.05
C ASP A 209 -6.76 -34.83 9.11
N ASN A 210 -7.91 -35.30 9.63
CA ASN A 210 -9.13 -35.41 8.82
C ASN A 210 -9.68 -34.04 8.46
N TYR A 211 -9.62 -33.08 9.39
CA TYR A 211 -9.98 -31.70 9.10
C TYR A 211 -9.09 -31.12 7.99
N ARG A 212 -7.77 -31.29 8.08
CA ARG A 212 -6.83 -30.81 7.04
C ARG A 212 -7.08 -31.45 5.68
N VAL A 213 -7.63 -32.66 5.62
CA VAL A 213 -8.00 -33.35 4.38
C VAL A 213 -9.36 -32.87 3.86
N LEU A 214 -10.38 -32.80 4.72
CA LEU A 214 -11.73 -32.33 4.38
C LEU A 214 -11.73 -30.86 3.90
N SER A 215 -10.83 -30.04 4.47
CA SER A 215 -10.66 -28.62 4.14
C SER A 215 -9.61 -28.31 3.06
N SER A 216 -8.92 -29.32 2.54
CA SER A 216 -7.90 -29.07 1.53
C SER A 216 -8.49 -28.87 0.14
N GLY A 217 -7.99 -27.85 -0.57
CA GLY A 217 -8.26 -27.66 -2.00
C GLY A 217 -7.50 -28.64 -2.92
N SER A 218 -6.47 -29.34 -2.40
CA SER A 218 -5.73 -30.39 -3.12
C SER A 218 -4.91 -31.27 -2.17
N VAL A 219 -4.91 -32.59 -2.37
CA VAL A 219 -4.25 -33.54 -1.47
C VAL A 219 -3.32 -34.50 -2.21
N HIS A 220 -2.04 -34.52 -1.86
CA HIS A 220 -1.10 -35.53 -2.36
C HIS A 220 -1.32 -36.84 -1.62
N ILE A 221 -1.78 -37.85 -2.31
CA ILE A 221 -1.99 -39.16 -1.67
C ILE A 221 -0.90 -40.09 -2.17
N SER A 222 -0.31 -40.98 -1.34
CA SER A 222 0.73 -42.01 -1.65
C SER A 222 0.24 -43.45 -1.46
N ALA A 223 1.08 -44.49 -1.63
CA ALA A 223 0.77 -45.84 -1.12
C ALA A 223 0.76 -45.90 0.43
N SER A 224 1.13 -44.79 1.12
CA SER A 224 1.36 -44.70 2.57
C SER A 224 0.52 -43.66 3.37
N GLY A 225 -0.23 -42.75 2.75
CA GLY A 225 -1.27 -41.92 3.38
C GLY A 225 -2.00 -40.94 2.44
N ILE A 226 -3.18 -40.43 2.84
CA ILE A 226 -3.89 -39.29 2.21
C ILE A 226 -3.34 -37.98 2.76
N GLN A 227 -2.32 -37.39 2.12
CA GLN A 227 -1.65 -36.22 2.66
C GLN A 227 -2.21 -34.92 2.07
N SER A 228 -2.43 -33.89 2.89
CA SER A 228 -2.51 -32.53 2.33
C SER A 228 -1.20 -32.19 1.60
N ARG A 229 -1.17 -31.13 0.78
CA ARG A 229 0.07 -30.60 0.17
C ARG A 229 1.22 -30.37 1.18
N GLU A 230 0.90 -30.31 2.47
CA GLU A 230 1.81 -30.09 3.61
C GLU A 230 2.15 -31.39 4.39
N GLY A 231 1.66 -32.56 3.96
CA GLY A 231 2.03 -33.88 4.53
C GLY A 231 1.04 -34.54 5.52
N ASN A 232 -0.18 -34.01 5.72
CA ASN A 232 -1.10 -34.45 6.79
C ASN A 232 -2.07 -35.57 6.38
N THR A 233 -2.12 -36.72 7.09
CA THR A 233 -2.75 -37.97 6.62
C THR A 233 -4.18 -38.25 7.13
N TYR A 234 -5.22 -38.40 6.29
CA TYR A 234 -6.59 -38.82 6.74
C TYR A 234 -6.55 -40.17 7.49
N LYS A 235 -7.20 -40.25 8.67
CA LYS A 235 -7.20 -41.37 9.61
C LYS A 235 -8.62 -41.76 10.02
N SER A 236 -8.93 -43.06 10.05
CA SER A 236 -9.93 -43.57 11.00
C SER A 236 -9.24 -43.95 12.30
N ASN A 237 -9.97 -44.06 13.40
CA ASN A 237 -9.44 -44.39 14.73
C ASN A 237 -8.82 -45.81 14.87
N SER A 238 -8.31 -46.39 13.78
CA SER A 238 -7.54 -47.65 13.76
C SER A 238 -6.57 -47.65 12.57
N ASN A 239 -5.28 -47.86 12.87
CA ASN A 239 -4.18 -47.97 11.91
C ASN A 239 -4.47 -48.91 10.72
N SER A 240 -4.25 -48.45 9.48
CA SER A 240 -3.61 -49.15 8.32
C SER A 240 -4.26 -48.91 6.94
N ILE A 241 -3.43 -48.40 6.01
CA ILE A 241 -3.41 -48.49 4.52
C ILE A 241 -4.26 -47.53 3.67
N THR A 242 -3.55 -46.99 2.67
CA THR A 242 -3.78 -45.90 1.70
C THR A 242 -4.14 -46.38 0.30
N VAL A 243 -4.58 -45.49 -0.62
CA VAL A 243 -3.96 -45.29 -1.98
C VAL A 243 -4.16 -43.86 -2.52
N GLN A 244 -3.20 -43.38 -3.35
CA GLN A 244 -3.16 -42.12 -4.16
C GLN A 244 -4.45 -41.83 -4.91
N SER A 245 -4.75 -40.56 -5.24
CA SER A 245 -5.30 -40.32 -6.58
C SER A 245 -4.15 -40.61 -7.55
N PRO A 246 -4.15 -41.76 -8.25
CA PRO A 246 -3.12 -42.18 -9.21
C PRO A 246 -2.88 -41.20 -10.36
N ASP A 247 -3.94 -40.51 -10.80
CA ASP A 247 -3.98 -39.89 -12.11
C ASP A 247 -4.02 -38.36 -12.00
N TYR A 248 -4.63 -37.79 -10.94
CA TYR A 248 -4.67 -36.34 -10.70
C TYR A 248 -4.29 -35.99 -9.25
N GLY A 249 -3.04 -35.56 -9.06
CA GLY A 249 -2.43 -35.34 -7.75
C GLY A 249 -3.21 -34.47 -6.74
N PRO A 250 -4.06 -33.50 -7.15
CA PRO A 250 -4.94 -32.76 -6.25
C PRO A 250 -6.16 -33.52 -5.69
N ALA A 251 -6.62 -34.61 -6.31
CA ALA A 251 -7.87 -35.27 -5.93
C ALA A 251 -7.72 -36.21 -4.71
N LEU A 252 -8.80 -36.34 -3.94
CA LEU A 252 -8.97 -37.38 -2.94
C LEU A 252 -9.18 -38.74 -3.61
N TRP A 253 -8.66 -39.84 -3.06
CA TRP A 253 -8.95 -41.18 -3.57
C TRP A 253 -9.96 -41.87 -2.68
N ASN A 254 -11.09 -42.24 -3.27
CA ASN A 254 -12.11 -43.03 -2.63
C ASN A 254 -12.75 -43.95 -3.67
N PRO A 255 -12.32 -45.22 -3.77
CA PRO A 255 -12.66 -46.05 -4.91
C PRO A 255 -14.15 -46.38 -4.95
N ALA A 256 -14.71 -46.36 -6.15
CA ALA A 256 -15.97 -47.01 -6.46
C ALA A 256 -15.86 -48.53 -6.21
N ALA A 257 -17.00 -49.20 -6.05
CA ALA A 257 -17.00 -50.65 -5.93
C ALA A 257 -16.52 -51.31 -7.24
N SER A 258 -15.73 -52.38 -7.13
CA SER A 258 -15.08 -53.05 -8.28
C SER A 258 -16.05 -53.64 -9.32
N CYS A 259 -17.31 -53.78 -8.94
CA CYS A 259 -18.45 -54.18 -9.76
C CYS A 259 -19.03 -53.05 -10.64
N ASN A 260 -18.61 -51.80 -10.45
CA ASN A 260 -19.14 -50.62 -11.15
C ASN A 260 -18.20 -50.08 -12.25
N TYR A 261 -17.04 -50.70 -12.46
CA TYR A 261 -16.10 -50.35 -13.53
C TYR A 261 -15.48 -51.62 -14.14
N SER A 262 -14.82 -51.49 -15.28
CA SER A 262 -14.10 -52.61 -15.90
C SER A 262 -12.86 -52.14 -16.66
N SER A 263 -12.13 -53.05 -17.28
CA SER A 263 -11.05 -52.70 -18.20
C SER A 263 -11.57 -51.85 -19.37
N ARG A 264 -10.78 -50.85 -19.78
CA ARG A 264 -10.97 -50.10 -21.04
C ARG A 264 -10.41 -50.81 -22.27
N ASN A 265 -9.87 -52.03 -22.12
CA ASN A 265 -9.29 -52.84 -23.20
C ASN A 265 -8.23 -52.09 -24.03
N SER A 266 -7.40 -51.29 -23.35
CA SER A 266 -6.34 -50.46 -23.97
C SER A 266 -6.85 -49.39 -24.95
N VAL A 267 -8.14 -49.05 -24.93
CA VAL A 267 -8.66 -47.90 -25.70
C VAL A 267 -8.11 -46.61 -25.08
N ALA A 268 -7.46 -45.80 -25.92
CA ALA A 268 -6.89 -44.52 -25.51
C ALA A 268 -7.99 -43.54 -25.07
N ILE A 269 -7.69 -42.74 -24.06
CA ILE A 269 -8.54 -41.64 -23.64
C ILE A 269 -8.41 -40.53 -24.69
N SER A 270 -9.54 -40.02 -25.17
CA SER A 270 -9.55 -38.97 -26.20
C SER A 270 -10.62 -37.90 -25.96
N ALA A 271 -11.33 -37.95 -24.83
CA ALA A 271 -12.38 -36.99 -24.48
C ALA A 271 -12.65 -36.96 -22.97
N VAL A 272 -13.19 -35.84 -22.49
CA VAL A 272 -13.65 -35.64 -21.12
C VAL A 272 -15.15 -35.35 -21.14
N THR A 273 -15.90 -36.00 -20.26
CA THR A 273 -17.35 -35.81 -20.15
C THR A 273 -17.69 -35.12 -18.84
N ILE A 274 -18.32 -33.95 -18.95
CA ILE A 274 -18.83 -33.18 -17.82
C ILE A 274 -20.25 -33.66 -17.50
N HIS A 275 -20.50 -34.00 -16.23
CA HIS A 275 -21.79 -34.43 -15.72
C HIS A 275 -22.26 -33.55 -14.56
N THR A 276 -23.56 -33.62 -14.27
CA THR A 276 -24.13 -33.13 -13.01
C THR A 276 -24.90 -34.25 -12.33
N VAL A 277 -24.59 -34.50 -11.05
CA VAL A 277 -25.05 -35.67 -10.29
C VAL A 277 -26.57 -35.77 -10.20
N GLN A 278 -27.29 -34.63 -10.19
CA GLN A 278 -28.68 -34.52 -9.72
C GLN A 278 -28.80 -34.92 -8.23
N GLY A 279 -27.85 -34.44 -7.43
CA GLY A 279 -27.79 -34.67 -5.98
C GLY A 279 -26.44 -34.27 -5.37
N THR A 280 -26.16 -34.75 -4.16
CA THR A 280 -25.05 -34.26 -3.32
C THR A 280 -23.72 -34.95 -3.64
N TYR A 281 -22.61 -34.28 -3.32
CA TYR A 281 -21.24 -34.81 -3.45
C TYR A 281 -21.06 -36.10 -2.64
N ALA A 282 -21.47 -36.07 -1.35
CA ALA A 282 -21.40 -37.22 -0.47
C ALA A 282 -22.32 -38.37 -0.93
N GLY A 283 -23.49 -38.04 -1.46
CA GLY A 283 -24.42 -39.01 -2.04
C GLY A 283 -23.82 -39.72 -3.25
N CYS A 284 -23.27 -38.98 -4.21
CA CYS A 284 -22.63 -39.55 -5.39
C CYS A 284 -21.51 -40.53 -5.03
N ILE A 285 -20.63 -40.11 -4.11
CA ILE A 285 -19.53 -40.93 -3.60
C ILE A 285 -20.06 -42.22 -2.95
N SER A 286 -21.05 -42.12 -2.08
CA SER A 286 -21.68 -43.27 -1.44
C SER A 286 -22.34 -44.21 -2.46
N TRP A 287 -22.98 -43.68 -3.50
CA TRP A 287 -23.69 -44.47 -4.50
C TRP A 287 -22.75 -45.30 -5.37
N PHE A 288 -21.61 -44.75 -5.79
CA PHE A 288 -20.62 -45.49 -6.58
C PHE A 288 -19.95 -46.65 -5.82
N GLN A 289 -20.10 -46.70 -4.49
CA GLN A 289 -19.65 -47.80 -3.63
C GLN A 289 -20.69 -48.93 -3.53
N ASN A 290 -21.88 -48.75 -4.08
CA ASN A 290 -22.92 -49.77 -4.10
C ASN A 290 -22.85 -50.62 -5.39
N CYS A 291 -22.66 -51.94 -5.29
CA CYS A 291 -22.68 -52.82 -6.48
C CYS A 291 -24.02 -52.87 -7.21
N ALA A 292 -25.12 -52.51 -6.56
CA ALA A 292 -26.40 -52.40 -7.24
C ALA A 292 -26.52 -51.12 -8.11
N ALA A 293 -25.59 -50.18 -7.99
CA ALA A 293 -25.58 -48.97 -8.81
C ALA A 293 -25.34 -49.29 -10.29
N SER A 294 -24.42 -50.22 -10.59
CA SER A 294 -24.01 -50.55 -11.97
C SER A 294 -23.57 -49.34 -12.79
N VAL A 295 -23.00 -48.32 -12.11
CA VAL A 295 -22.50 -47.07 -12.69
C VAL A 295 -21.35 -46.50 -11.85
N SER A 296 -20.49 -45.70 -12.46
CA SER A 296 -19.42 -44.95 -11.78
C SER A 296 -18.87 -43.83 -12.66
N ALA A 297 -18.27 -42.81 -12.07
CA ALA A 297 -17.42 -41.84 -12.78
C ALA A 297 -15.97 -41.89 -12.27
N HIS A 298 -15.05 -41.25 -13.00
CA HIS A 298 -13.64 -41.18 -12.56
C HIS A 298 -13.48 -40.18 -11.43
N TYR A 299 -14.19 -39.04 -11.49
CA TYR A 299 -14.09 -37.97 -10.51
C TYR A 299 -15.45 -37.42 -10.08
N VAL A 300 -15.52 -36.90 -8.86
CA VAL A 300 -16.66 -36.16 -8.29
C VAL A 300 -16.15 -34.83 -7.74
N VAL A 301 -16.84 -33.71 -7.98
CA VAL A 301 -16.43 -32.35 -7.60
C VAL A 301 -17.49 -31.70 -6.69
N ARG A 302 -17.05 -31.18 -5.54
CA ARG A 302 -17.90 -30.52 -4.54
C ARG A 302 -18.15 -29.05 -4.89
N SER A 303 -19.39 -28.61 -4.72
CA SER A 303 -19.83 -27.26 -5.09
C SER A 303 -19.32 -26.17 -4.15
N SER A 304 -19.23 -26.43 -2.84
CA SER A 304 -18.94 -25.39 -1.87
C SER A 304 -17.51 -24.84 -1.94
N ASP A 305 -16.53 -25.68 -2.31
CA ASP A 305 -15.11 -25.36 -2.23
C ASP A 305 -14.25 -26.01 -3.33
N GLY A 306 -14.87 -26.70 -4.29
CA GLY A 306 -14.17 -27.29 -5.42
C GLY A 306 -13.43 -28.60 -5.11
N GLN A 307 -13.59 -29.19 -3.92
CA GLN A 307 -12.91 -30.44 -3.59
C GLN A 307 -13.20 -31.54 -4.62
N VAL A 308 -12.14 -32.21 -5.10
CA VAL A 308 -12.21 -33.27 -6.10
C VAL A 308 -11.95 -34.62 -5.43
N THR A 309 -12.78 -35.63 -5.72
CA THR A 309 -12.53 -37.04 -5.35
C THR A 309 -12.48 -37.92 -6.59
N GLN A 310 -11.36 -38.60 -6.80
CA GLN A 310 -11.23 -39.70 -7.75
C GLN A 310 -11.79 -41.00 -7.19
N MET A 311 -12.60 -41.69 -8.00
CA MET A 311 -13.27 -42.94 -7.66
C MET A 311 -12.91 -44.12 -8.57
N VAL A 312 -12.43 -43.86 -9.78
CA VAL A 312 -11.95 -44.88 -10.71
C VAL A 312 -10.66 -44.39 -11.37
N TYR A 313 -9.67 -45.27 -11.49
CA TYR A 313 -8.45 -45.00 -12.25
C TYR A 313 -8.80 -44.62 -13.69
N GLU A 314 -8.17 -43.59 -14.26
CA GLU A 314 -8.33 -43.21 -15.67
C GLU A 314 -7.91 -44.36 -16.61
N SER A 315 -6.92 -45.15 -16.20
CA SER A 315 -6.51 -46.39 -16.88
C SER A 315 -7.60 -47.47 -16.95
N LEU A 316 -8.70 -47.32 -16.20
CA LEU A 316 -9.87 -48.19 -16.25
C LEU A 316 -11.06 -47.46 -16.91
N LYS A 317 -12.10 -48.23 -17.20
CA LYS A 317 -13.34 -47.74 -17.78
C LYS A 317 -14.39 -47.61 -16.69
N ALA A 318 -14.63 -46.40 -16.23
CA ALA A 318 -15.82 -46.06 -15.44
C ALA A 318 -17.09 -46.13 -16.31
N TRP A 319 -18.25 -46.43 -15.71
CA TRP A 319 -19.52 -46.54 -16.42
C TRP A 319 -20.41 -45.32 -16.20
N HIS A 320 -20.24 -44.26 -17.01
CA HIS A 320 -20.93 -42.96 -16.83
C HIS A 320 -21.65 -42.42 -18.08
N VAL A 321 -21.34 -42.90 -19.29
CA VAL A 321 -21.84 -42.34 -20.57
C VAL A 321 -22.06 -43.42 -21.64
N GLY A 322 -22.53 -44.61 -21.23
CA GLY A 322 -22.94 -45.66 -22.17
C GLY A 322 -21.84 -46.19 -23.11
N SER A 323 -22.04 -46.07 -24.43
CA SER A 323 -21.09 -46.53 -25.44
C SER A 323 -19.77 -45.77 -25.45
N GLU A 324 -19.73 -44.57 -24.88
CA GLU A 324 -18.56 -43.67 -24.96
C GLU A 324 -17.59 -43.86 -23.78
N ASN A 325 -17.98 -44.67 -22.80
CA ASN A 325 -17.15 -45.05 -21.65
C ASN A 325 -15.71 -45.48 -22.04
N PRO A 326 -15.47 -46.28 -23.10
CA PRO A 326 -14.12 -46.76 -23.40
C PRO A 326 -13.10 -45.70 -23.74
N TYR A 327 -13.47 -44.48 -24.12
CA TYR A 327 -12.51 -43.44 -24.54
C TYR A 327 -12.69 -42.11 -23.80
N THR A 328 -13.60 -42.05 -22.83
CA THR A 328 -13.91 -40.83 -22.07
C THR A 328 -13.48 -40.94 -20.61
N VAL A 329 -13.20 -39.78 -20.02
CA VAL A 329 -13.08 -39.59 -18.56
C VAL A 329 -14.28 -38.78 -18.07
N GLY A 330 -15.18 -39.39 -17.29
CA GLY A 330 -16.33 -38.73 -16.67
C GLY A 330 -16.02 -38.00 -15.35
N ILE A 331 -16.49 -36.76 -15.24
CA ILE A 331 -16.40 -35.91 -14.05
C ILE A 331 -17.82 -35.52 -13.60
N GLU A 332 -18.21 -35.90 -12.39
CA GLU A 332 -19.51 -35.63 -11.78
C GLU A 332 -19.47 -34.36 -10.92
N HIS A 333 -20.36 -33.41 -11.19
CA HIS A 333 -20.48 -32.18 -10.40
C HIS A 333 -21.69 -32.22 -9.49
N GLU A 334 -21.48 -31.96 -8.21
CA GLU A 334 -22.56 -31.87 -7.21
C GLU A 334 -23.62 -30.83 -7.62
N GLY A 335 -24.89 -31.20 -7.51
CA GLY A 335 -26.01 -30.26 -7.66
C GLY A 335 -27.10 -30.73 -8.62
N TYR A 336 -27.92 -29.77 -9.05
CA TYR A 336 -29.07 -30.01 -9.92
C TYR A 336 -29.03 -29.11 -11.16
N VAL A 337 -29.24 -29.69 -12.35
CA VAL A 337 -29.08 -29.02 -13.67
C VAL A 337 -29.97 -27.81 -13.87
N ASN A 338 -31.10 -27.74 -13.15
CA ASN A 338 -32.05 -26.62 -13.22
C ASN A 338 -31.76 -25.50 -12.22
N ASN A 339 -30.72 -25.63 -11.39
CA ASN A 339 -30.40 -24.69 -10.34
C ASN A 339 -28.96 -24.16 -10.49
N PRO A 340 -28.77 -22.94 -11.02
CA PRO A 340 -27.44 -22.39 -11.27
C PRO A 340 -26.63 -22.12 -9.99
N ALA A 341 -27.24 -22.08 -8.80
CA ALA A 341 -26.54 -21.82 -7.54
C ALA A 341 -25.55 -22.93 -7.13
N TRP A 342 -25.58 -24.08 -7.81
CA TRP A 342 -24.63 -25.16 -7.60
C TRP A 342 -23.30 -24.96 -8.35
N TYR A 343 -23.29 -24.21 -9.45
CA TYR A 343 -22.12 -24.02 -10.28
C TYR A 343 -21.29 -22.82 -9.81
N THR A 344 -20.54 -23.04 -8.74
CA THR A 344 -19.73 -22.00 -8.08
C THR A 344 -18.38 -21.81 -8.78
N THR A 345 -17.74 -20.66 -8.53
CA THR A 345 -16.38 -20.38 -8.98
C THR A 345 -15.39 -21.46 -8.55
N ALA A 346 -15.49 -21.95 -7.30
CA ALA A 346 -14.61 -22.98 -6.76
C ALA A 346 -14.76 -24.32 -7.50
N MET A 347 -15.99 -24.72 -7.83
CA MET A 347 -16.27 -25.91 -8.62
C MET A 347 -15.68 -25.79 -10.03
N TYR A 348 -15.98 -24.69 -10.74
CA TYR A 348 -15.47 -24.47 -12.10
C TYR A 348 -13.95 -24.47 -12.14
N THR A 349 -13.30 -23.77 -11.21
CA THR A 349 -11.84 -23.68 -11.14
C THR A 349 -11.19 -25.06 -10.96
N SER A 350 -11.71 -25.85 -10.02
CA SER A 350 -11.14 -27.17 -9.71
C SER A 350 -11.40 -28.19 -10.82
N SER A 351 -12.60 -28.14 -11.43
CA SER A 351 -12.96 -28.97 -12.57
C SER A 351 -12.17 -28.62 -13.83
N ALA A 352 -11.89 -27.33 -14.07
CA ALA A 352 -11.10 -26.87 -15.20
C ALA A 352 -9.64 -27.32 -15.06
N ALA A 353 -9.06 -27.19 -13.86
CA ALA A 353 -7.72 -27.67 -13.57
C ALA A 353 -7.59 -29.19 -13.77
N LEU A 354 -8.56 -29.97 -13.29
CA LEU A 354 -8.64 -31.42 -13.52
C LEU A 354 -8.75 -31.74 -15.01
N THR A 355 -9.62 -31.03 -15.73
CA THR A 355 -9.84 -31.26 -17.17
C THR A 355 -8.57 -30.96 -17.98
N LEU A 356 -7.87 -29.87 -17.65
CA LEU A 356 -6.62 -29.52 -18.29
C LEU A 356 -5.53 -30.57 -18.04
N ASP A 357 -5.45 -31.11 -16.82
CA ASP A 357 -4.54 -32.22 -16.49
C ASP A 357 -4.83 -33.47 -17.32
N ILE A 358 -6.10 -33.90 -17.39
CA ILE A 358 -6.52 -35.03 -18.24
C ILE A 358 -6.16 -34.77 -19.71
N CYS A 359 -6.39 -33.55 -20.20
CA CYS A 359 -6.06 -33.19 -21.58
C CYS A 359 -4.56 -33.32 -21.86
N ASN A 360 -3.73 -32.75 -20.99
CA ASN A 360 -2.27 -32.81 -21.12
C ASN A 360 -1.74 -34.25 -21.02
N SER A 361 -2.27 -35.04 -20.08
CA SER A 361 -1.87 -36.43 -19.84
C SER A 361 -2.21 -37.37 -21.01
N ASN A 362 -3.22 -37.01 -21.82
CA ASN A 362 -3.75 -37.87 -22.88
C ASN A 362 -3.60 -37.29 -24.30
N GLY A 363 -2.91 -36.16 -24.47
CA GLY A 363 -2.70 -35.52 -25.78
C GLY A 363 -4.00 -35.01 -26.41
N ILE A 364 -4.96 -34.58 -25.59
CA ILE A 364 -6.19 -33.93 -26.05
C ILE A 364 -5.91 -32.44 -26.12
N ASP A 365 -6.16 -31.81 -27.26
CA ASP A 365 -6.05 -30.37 -27.40
C ASP A 365 -7.10 -29.66 -26.51
N PRO A 366 -6.69 -28.86 -25.51
CA PRO A 366 -7.63 -28.19 -24.62
C PRO A 366 -8.46 -27.09 -25.32
N ASN A 367 -8.03 -26.58 -26.49
CA ASN A 367 -8.82 -25.65 -27.31
C ASN A 367 -10.09 -26.31 -27.86
N ARG A 368 -10.13 -27.65 -27.91
CA ARG A 368 -11.31 -28.43 -28.29
C ARG A 368 -12.29 -28.65 -27.14
N THR A 369 -12.21 -27.82 -26.12
CA THR A 369 -13.22 -27.70 -25.08
C THR A 369 -14.44 -26.99 -25.60
N GLY A 370 -15.64 -27.36 -25.17
CA GLY A 370 -16.85 -26.69 -25.63
C GLY A 370 -17.00 -25.26 -25.12
N TRP A 371 -17.25 -24.30 -26.02
CA TRP A 371 -17.48 -22.87 -25.68
C TRP A 371 -18.54 -22.18 -26.51
N TYR A 372 -19.09 -22.83 -27.55
CA TYR A 372 -20.06 -22.20 -28.45
C TYR A 372 -21.26 -21.58 -27.71
N PRO A 373 -21.79 -20.43 -28.16
CA PRO A 373 -22.92 -19.76 -27.50
C PRO A 373 -24.18 -20.62 -27.32
N TRP A 374 -24.33 -21.68 -28.11
CA TRP A 374 -25.45 -22.62 -28.09
C TRP A 374 -25.19 -23.91 -27.30
N MET A 375 -24.01 -24.08 -26.68
CA MET A 375 -23.66 -25.29 -25.90
C MET A 375 -24.54 -25.52 -24.67
N ALA A 376 -25.05 -24.45 -24.07
CA ALA A 376 -25.94 -24.53 -22.92
C ALA A 376 -27.39 -24.83 -23.38
N THR A 377 -27.73 -26.12 -23.54
CA THR A 377 -29.08 -26.58 -23.91
C THR A 377 -29.65 -27.57 -22.89
N THR A 378 -30.98 -27.68 -22.81
CA THR A 378 -31.68 -28.75 -22.06
C THR A 378 -32.20 -29.87 -22.95
N TYR A 379 -32.23 -29.69 -24.28
CA TYR A 379 -32.85 -30.62 -25.22
C TYR A 379 -31.87 -31.10 -26.28
N TYR A 380 -31.87 -32.41 -26.51
CA TYR A 380 -31.24 -33.06 -27.64
C TYR A 380 -31.97 -32.70 -28.93
N ASN A 381 -31.31 -31.96 -29.80
CA ASN A 381 -31.59 -32.01 -31.23
C ASN A 381 -30.26 -32.35 -31.93
N GLN A 382 -30.29 -33.13 -33.02
CA GLN A 382 -29.06 -33.52 -33.74
C GLN A 382 -28.27 -32.30 -34.27
N SER A 383 -28.93 -31.14 -34.40
CA SER A 383 -28.32 -29.87 -34.81
C SER A 383 -27.56 -29.14 -33.68
N SER A 384 -27.58 -29.65 -32.44
CA SER A 384 -26.90 -29.09 -31.26
C SER A 384 -25.85 -30.05 -30.67
N ILE A 385 -25.46 -31.07 -31.45
CA ILE A 385 -24.35 -31.95 -31.09
C ILE A 385 -23.07 -31.26 -31.57
N PRO A 386 -22.17 -30.87 -30.66
CA PRO A 386 -20.86 -30.42 -31.09
C PRO A 386 -20.17 -31.54 -31.86
N GLY A 387 -19.59 -31.20 -33.01
CA GLY A 387 -18.97 -32.14 -33.92
C GLY A 387 -17.85 -32.96 -33.26
N SER A 388 -17.25 -33.87 -34.02
CA SER A 388 -16.16 -34.72 -33.52
C SER A 388 -14.94 -33.94 -33.02
N CYS A 389 -14.84 -32.65 -33.39
CA CYS A 389 -13.85 -31.70 -32.93
C CYS A 389 -13.89 -31.51 -31.42
N THR A 390 -15.06 -31.30 -30.82
CA THR A 390 -15.16 -31.05 -29.38
C THR A 390 -14.86 -32.30 -28.56
N LYS A 391 -13.80 -32.23 -27.74
CA LYS A 391 -13.29 -33.33 -26.90
C LYS A 391 -13.67 -33.18 -25.43
N VAL A 392 -13.93 -31.98 -24.93
CA VAL A 392 -14.49 -31.75 -23.59
C VAL A 392 -15.93 -31.27 -23.74
N LYS A 393 -16.89 -32.09 -23.35
CA LYS A 393 -18.32 -31.82 -23.55
C LYS A 393 -19.22 -32.51 -22.54
N GLY A 394 -20.47 -32.07 -22.44
CA GLY A 394 -21.45 -32.64 -21.52
C GLY A 394 -21.98 -34.00 -21.96
N HIS A 395 -22.60 -34.75 -21.05
CA HIS A 395 -23.34 -35.96 -21.38
C HIS A 395 -24.37 -35.70 -22.49
N GLN A 396 -25.07 -34.56 -22.41
CA GLN A 396 -26.09 -34.15 -23.37
C GLN A 396 -25.58 -34.00 -24.83
N HIS A 397 -24.26 -33.91 -25.03
CA HIS A 397 -23.60 -33.66 -26.30
C HIS A 397 -23.13 -34.92 -27.04
N TYR A 398 -23.55 -36.11 -26.60
CA TYR A 398 -23.26 -37.37 -27.30
C TYR A 398 -24.44 -37.82 -28.17
N PRO A 399 -24.21 -38.42 -29.36
CA PRO A 399 -25.29 -38.79 -30.29
C PRO A 399 -26.34 -39.77 -29.76
N ASN A 400 -25.97 -40.63 -28.80
CA ASN A 400 -26.85 -41.68 -28.23
C ASN A 400 -27.17 -41.44 -26.74
N GLN A 401 -27.12 -40.19 -26.28
CA GLN A 401 -27.36 -39.86 -24.86
C GLN A 401 -28.84 -40.02 -24.46
N THR A 402 -29.04 -40.27 -23.17
CA THR A 402 -30.37 -40.31 -22.52
C THR A 402 -30.54 -39.26 -21.41
N HIS A 403 -29.57 -38.36 -21.26
CA HIS A 403 -29.47 -37.39 -20.16
C HIS A 403 -29.13 -35.98 -20.64
N SER A 404 -29.60 -34.98 -19.91
CA SER A 404 -29.50 -33.55 -20.26
C SER A 404 -28.47 -32.79 -19.43
N ASP A 405 -27.50 -33.47 -18.81
CA ASP A 405 -26.48 -32.86 -17.96
C ASP A 405 -25.20 -32.52 -18.73
N PRO A 406 -24.46 -31.47 -18.33
CA PRO A 406 -24.66 -30.61 -17.15
C PRO A 406 -25.76 -29.55 -17.34
N GLY A 407 -26.43 -29.51 -18.49
CA GLY A 407 -27.63 -28.70 -18.72
C GLY A 407 -27.38 -27.23 -19.05
N VAL A 408 -28.47 -26.48 -19.17
CA VAL A 408 -28.49 -25.07 -19.63
C VAL A 408 -27.82 -24.09 -18.66
N ASN A 409 -27.63 -24.48 -17.40
CA ASN A 409 -27.03 -23.61 -16.39
C ASN A 409 -25.51 -23.76 -16.29
N TRP A 410 -24.90 -24.73 -16.99
CA TRP A 410 -23.46 -24.84 -17.09
C TRP A 410 -22.90 -23.78 -18.03
N ASN A 411 -22.01 -22.94 -17.52
CA ASN A 411 -21.38 -21.86 -18.24
C ASN A 411 -20.15 -22.38 -18.99
N TRP A 412 -20.39 -22.91 -20.19
CA TRP A 412 -19.35 -23.45 -21.07
C TRP A 412 -18.26 -22.42 -21.42
N GLU A 413 -18.63 -21.16 -21.64
CA GLU A 413 -17.66 -20.10 -21.94
C GLU A 413 -16.72 -19.85 -20.77
N TYR A 414 -17.26 -19.71 -19.56
CA TYR A 414 -16.43 -19.51 -18.36
C TYR A 414 -15.52 -20.71 -18.10
N PHE A 415 -16.05 -21.93 -18.26
CA PHE A 415 -15.26 -23.15 -18.11
C PHE A 415 -14.12 -23.24 -19.15
N TYR A 416 -14.39 -22.90 -20.41
CA TYR A 416 -13.40 -22.83 -21.47
C TYR A 416 -12.27 -21.85 -21.15
N GLN A 417 -12.60 -20.66 -20.66
CA GLN A 417 -11.62 -19.63 -20.29
C GLN A 417 -10.74 -20.04 -19.10
N LEU A 418 -11.24 -20.89 -18.19
CA LEU A 418 -10.44 -21.43 -17.09
C LEU A 418 -9.48 -22.52 -17.55
N ILE A 419 -9.85 -23.32 -18.54
CA ILE A 419 -8.99 -24.36 -19.14
C ILE A 419 -7.95 -23.71 -20.05
N ASN A 420 -8.39 -22.76 -20.87
CA ASN A 420 -7.58 -22.08 -21.85
C ASN A 420 -7.40 -20.62 -21.41
N ALA A 421 -6.23 -20.28 -20.88
CA ALA A 421 -5.90 -18.89 -20.60
C ALA A 421 -5.92 -18.08 -21.90
N ALA A 422 -6.40 -16.83 -21.84
CA ALA A 422 -6.41 -15.95 -23.01
C ALA A 422 -4.97 -15.79 -23.55
N PRO A 423 -4.74 -15.96 -24.86
CA PRO A 423 -3.43 -15.74 -25.44
C PRO A 423 -3.05 -14.25 -25.32
N ALA A 424 -1.75 -13.97 -25.32
CA ALA A 424 -1.27 -12.59 -25.32
C ALA A 424 -1.83 -11.83 -26.53
N ALA A 425 -2.40 -10.66 -26.28
CA ALA A 425 -2.98 -9.84 -27.33
C ALA A 425 -1.88 -9.26 -28.24
N THR A 426 -2.09 -9.35 -29.56
CA THR A 426 -1.31 -8.55 -30.51
C THR A 426 -1.84 -7.13 -30.49
N VAL A 427 -1.02 -6.16 -30.08
CA VAL A 427 -1.45 -4.77 -29.87
C VAL A 427 -1.07 -3.88 -31.06
N TYR A 428 -2.07 -3.22 -31.65
CA TYR A 428 -1.88 -2.20 -32.69
C TYR A 428 -2.03 -0.81 -32.10
N THR A 429 -0.97 0.00 -32.17
CA THR A 429 -0.94 1.37 -31.62
C THR A 429 -1.01 2.47 -32.69
N ALA A 430 -1.02 2.10 -33.97
CA ALA A 430 -1.13 3.05 -35.07
C ALA A 430 -2.54 3.65 -35.16
N ALA A 431 -2.61 4.95 -35.49
CA ALA A 431 -3.86 5.70 -35.65
C ALA A 431 -4.81 5.12 -36.70
N SER A 432 -4.28 4.41 -37.69
CA SER A 432 -5.07 3.67 -38.68
C SER A 432 -4.24 2.50 -39.22
N GLY A 433 -4.92 1.54 -39.83
CA GLY A 433 -4.27 0.40 -40.46
C GLY A 433 -5.28 -0.62 -40.98
N ASN A 434 -4.75 -1.73 -41.51
CA ASN A 434 -5.53 -2.84 -42.02
C ASN A 434 -5.46 -4.03 -41.04
N PHE A 435 -6.59 -4.66 -40.79
CA PHE A 435 -6.78 -5.75 -39.85
C PHE A 435 -7.26 -7.00 -40.60
N TYR A 436 -6.50 -8.08 -40.46
CA TYR A 436 -6.75 -9.38 -41.08
C TYR A 436 -6.74 -10.46 -40.00
N ASP A 437 -7.33 -11.61 -40.31
CA ASP A 437 -7.11 -12.84 -39.56
C ASP A 437 -5.70 -13.42 -39.80
N SER A 438 -5.45 -14.61 -39.25
CA SER A 438 -4.18 -15.35 -39.34
C SER A 438 -3.77 -15.72 -40.78
N GLY A 439 -4.74 -15.88 -41.71
CA GLY A 439 -4.50 -16.13 -43.12
C GLY A 439 -3.99 -14.91 -43.90
N GLY A 440 -4.08 -13.71 -43.30
CA GLY A 440 -3.71 -12.45 -43.93
C GLY A 440 -4.57 -12.12 -45.16
N ALA A 441 -4.10 -11.20 -46.00
CA ALA A 441 -4.89 -10.66 -47.11
C ALA A 441 -5.20 -11.65 -48.27
N GLY A 442 -4.67 -12.88 -48.25
CA GLY A 442 -4.79 -13.81 -49.37
C GLY A 442 -4.83 -15.29 -49.02
N GLY A 443 -4.90 -15.62 -47.73
CA GLY A 443 -4.99 -17.00 -47.24
C GLY A 443 -6.26 -17.22 -46.43
N ASN A 444 -6.54 -18.49 -46.14
CA ASN A 444 -7.55 -18.84 -45.14
C ASN A 444 -6.91 -18.84 -43.75
N TYR A 445 -7.70 -18.58 -42.70
CA TYR A 445 -7.29 -18.86 -41.32
C TYR A 445 -7.07 -20.38 -41.10
N ALA A 446 -6.39 -20.78 -40.01
CA ALA A 446 -6.18 -22.20 -39.69
C ALA A 446 -7.21 -22.77 -38.71
N ASP A 447 -7.27 -24.10 -38.63
CA ASP A 447 -8.04 -24.83 -37.62
C ASP A 447 -7.40 -24.70 -36.21
N ASP A 448 -8.20 -24.91 -35.16
CA ASP A 448 -7.83 -24.90 -33.74
C ASP A 448 -7.16 -23.58 -33.26
N GLU A 449 -7.50 -22.45 -33.88
CA GLU A 449 -6.94 -21.15 -33.53
C GLU A 449 -7.64 -20.50 -32.34
N ARG A 450 -6.84 -19.79 -31.56
CA ARG A 450 -7.30 -18.79 -30.61
C ARG A 450 -6.35 -17.61 -30.62
N TYR A 451 -6.81 -16.47 -31.11
CA TYR A 451 -6.00 -15.25 -31.19
C TYR A 451 -6.74 -14.06 -30.62
N VAL A 452 -5.99 -13.18 -29.96
CA VAL A 452 -6.49 -11.92 -29.44
C VAL A 452 -5.72 -10.78 -30.09
N TRP A 453 -6.44 -9.76 -30.55
CA TRP A 453 -5.87 -8.52 -31.04
C TRP A 453 -6.50 -7.33 -30.33
N THR A 454 -5.70 -6.36 -29.94
CA THR A 454 -6.18 -5.12 -29.34
C THR A 454 -5.72 -3.96 -30.21
N ILE A 455 -6.67 -3.19 -30.75
CA ILE A 455 -6.37 -1.95 -31.45
C ILE A 455 -6.52 -0.83 -30.43
N SER A 456 -5.40 -0.25 -30.01
CA SER A 456 -5.31 0.78 -28.97
C SER A 456 -4.37 1.91 -29.43
N PRO A 457 -4.81 2.77 -30.35
CA PRO A 457 -3.98 3.87 -30.81
C PRO A 457 -3.74 4.87 -29.69
N THR A 458 -2.50 5.37 -29.60
CA THR A 458 -2.14 6.34 -28.56
C THR A 458 -3.03 7.58 -28.65
N ASN A 459 -3.63 7.97 -27.51
CA ASN A 459 -4.53 9.12 -27.38
C ASN A 459 -5.83 9.05 -28.19
N ALA A 460 -6.23 7.86 -28.67
CA ALA A 460 -7.56 7.68 -29.24
C ALA A 460 -8.64 7.87 -28.15
N THR A 461 -9.72 8.57 -28.48
CA THR A 461 -10.97 8.59 -27.70
C THR A 461 -11.99 7.58 -28.19
N SER A 462 -11.89 7.17 -29.45
CA SER A 462 -12.63 6.04 -30.00
C SER A 462 -11.81 5.36 -31.11
N VAL A 463 -12.11 4.10 -31.39
CA VAL A 463 -11.56 3.35 -32.51
C VAL A 463 -12.72 2.84 -33.36
N THR A 464 -12.74 3.21 -34.64
CA THR A 464 -13.69 2.71 -35.62
C THR A 464 -13.03 1.64 -36.47
N VAL A 465 -13.64 0.46 -36.57
CA VAL A 465 -13.18 -0.66 -37.41
C VAL A 465 -14.27 -1.00 -38.43
N THR A 466 -13.92 -1.04 -39.71
CA THR A 466 -14.82 -1.34 -40.81
C THR A 466 -14.38 -2.62 -41.50
N PHE A 467 -15.24 -3.64 -41.44
CA PHE A 467 -15.05 -4.91 -42.14
C PHE A 467 -15.52 -4.79 -43.58
N THR A 468 -14.61 -5.00 -44.52
CA THR A 468 -14.87 -4.94 -45.98
C THR A 468 -15.16 -6.33 -46.57
N SER A 469 -14.65 -7.38 -45.94
CA SER A 469 -15.00 -8.78 -46.22
C SER A 469 -15.04 -9.59 -44.92
N TYR A 470 -15.88 -10.63 -44.87
CA TYR A 470 -16.03 -11.50 -43.71
C TYR A 470 -16.62 -12.86 -44.12
N ALA A 471 -15.90 -13.95 -43.89
CA ALA A 471 -16.31 -15.33 -44.19
C ALA A 471 -15.60 -16.31 -43.25
N THR A 472 -16.31 -16.74 -42.20
CA THR A 472 -15.89 -17.78 -41.24
C THR A 472 -16.81 -19.00 -41.35
N GLU A 473 -16.46 -20.15 -40.75
CA GLU A 473 -17.37 -21.29 -40.72
C GLU A 473 -18.59 -20.96 -39.85
N ASN A 474 -19.78 -21.07 -40.44
CA ASN A 474 -21.01 -20.72 -39.76
C ASN A 474 -21.26 -21.65 -38.57
N THR A 475 -21.44 -21.06 -37.39
CA THR A 475 -21.75 -21.70 -36.10
C THR A 475 -20.63 -22.50 -35.43
N TRP A 476 -19.43 -22.49 -36.00
CA TRP A 476 -18.26 -23.23 -35.50
C TRP A 476 -17.07 -22.31 -35.26
N ASP A 477 -16.85 -21.32 -36.14
CA ASP A 477 -15.80 -20.32 -35.99
C ASP A 477 -16.40 -18.95 -35.64
N TYR A 478 -15.81 -18.29 -34.64
CA TYR A 478 -16.38 -17.08 -34.07
C TYR A 478 -15.34 -15.97 -33.91
N LEU A 479 -15.71 -14.76 -34.32
CA LEU A 479 -15.05 -13.52 -33.95
C LEU A 479 -15.86 -12.82 -32.85
N PHE A 480 -15.27 -12.69 -31.67
CA PHE A 480 -15.80 -11.90 -30.56
C PHE A 480 -15.16 -10.51 -30.57
N ILE A 481 -15.96 -9.49 -30.29
CA ILE A 481 -15.52 -8.09 -30.32
C ILE A 481 -15.91 -7.42 -29.00
N TYR A 482 -14.95 -6.79 -28.33
CA TYR A 482 -15.07 -6.21 -27.00
C TYR A 482 -14.75 -4.72 -27.02
N ASP A 483 -15.54 -3.93 -26.28
CA ASP A 483 -15.44 -2.49 -26.17
C ASP A 483 -14.43 -2.06 -25.09
N GLY A 484 -13.14 -2.30 -25.36
CA GLY A 484 -12.05 -1.93 -24.45
C GLY A 484 -10.72 -2.59 -24.78
N ALA A 485 -9.80 -2.57 -23.83
CA ALA A 485 -8.40 -2.96 -24.03
C ALA A 485 -8.13 -4.47 -23.88
N ASP A 486 -9.11 -5.27 -23.45
CA ASP A 486 -8.97 -6.71 -23.29
C ASP A 486 -10.32 -7.45 -23.44
N VAL A 487 -10.28 -8.78 -23.37
CA VAL A 487 -11.45 -9.69 -23.50
C VAL A 487 -12.40 -9.66 -22.29
N ASN A 488 -12.06 -8.96 -21.21
CA ASN A 488 -12.96 -8.72 -20.07
C ASN A 488 -13.78 -7.44 -20.27
N ALA A 489 -13.48 -6.62 -21.28
CA ALA A 489 -14.27 -5.45 -21.62
C ALA A 489 -15.69 -5.84 -22.09
N PRO A 490 -16.68 -4.92 -22.09
CA PRO A 490 -18.04 -5.24 -22.52
C PRO A 490 -18.09 -5.83 -23.94
N LEU A 491 -18.71 -7.01 -24.11
CA LEU A 491 -18.86 -7.64 -25.42
C LEU A 491 -19.80 -6.80 -26.30
N ILE A 492 -19.31 -6.34 -27.45
CA ILE A 492 -20.09 -5.67 -28.50
C ILE A 492 -20.94 -6.71 -29.23
N GLY A 493 -20.32 -7.84 -29.60
CA GLY A 493 -21.00 -8.92 -30.29
C GLY A 493 -20.07 -10.08 -30.64
N TYR A 494 -20.67 -11.17 -31.09
CA TYR A 494 -19.98 -12.30 -31.71
C TYR A 494 -20.52 -12.54 -33.11
N TYR A 495 -19.65 -12.93 -34.02
CA TYR A 495 -19.94 -13.05 -35.45
C TYR A 495 -19.42 -14.38 -35.97
N THR A 496 -20.13 -14.96 -36.92
CA THR A 496 -19.84 -16.28 -37.51
C THR A 496 -20.48 -16.38 -38.89
N GLY A 497 -19.99 -17.28 -39.74
CA GLY A 497 -20.48 -17.44 -41.11
C GLY A 497 -20.13 -16.23 -41.98
N ASN A 498 -21.09 -15.81 -42.79
CA ASN A 498 -20.99 -14.60 -43.63
C ASN A 498 -21.64 -13.37 -42.97
N ASN A 499 -21.95 -13.44 -41.67
CA ASN A 499 -22.59 -12.33 -40.95
C ASN A 499 -21.51 -11.32 -40.53
N SER A 500 -21.16 -10.42 -41.46
CA SER A 500 -20.13 -9.41 -41.23
C SER A 500 -20.46 -8.50 -40.03
N PRO A 501 -19.46 -8.14 -39.20
CA PRO A 501 -19.63 -7.12 -38.17
C PRO A 501 -19.95 -5.72 -38.71
N GLY A 502 -19.68 -5.45 -39.99
CA GLY A 502 -19.89 -4.14 -40.61
C GLY A 502 -18.92 -3.09 -40.07
N THR A 503 -19.43 -1.93 -39.68
CA THR A 503 -18.63 -0.87 -39.04
C THR A 503 -18.96 -0.80 -37.56
N ILE A 504 -17.94 -0.95 -36.73
CA ILE A 504 -18.03 -0.91 -35.27
C ILE A 504 -17.20 0.26 -34.76
N THR A 505 -17.67 0.96 -33.73
CA THR A 505 -16.90 2.02 -33.06
C THR A 505 -16.92 1.78 -31.56
N SER A 506 -15.75 1.74 -30.93
CA SER A 506 -15.62 1.63 -29.48
C SER A 506 -16.03 2.91 -28.77
N SER A 507 -16.45 2.79 -27.52
CA SER A 507 -16.75 3.92 -26.64
C SER A 507 -15.50 4.59 -26.05
N GLY A 508 -14.35 3.90 -26.08
CA GLY A 508 -13.05 4.41 -25.63
C GLY A 508 -11.93 4.18 -26.65
N GLY A 509 -10.70 4.59 -26.30
CA GLY A 509 -9.52 4.53 -27.18
C GLY A 509 -9.00 3.13 -27.53
N SER A 510 -9.75 2.07 -27.24
CA SER A 510 -9.34 0.69 -27.50
C SER A 510 -10.52 -0.18 -27.87
N ILE A 511 -10.27 -1.15 -28.74
CA ILE A 511 -11.20 -2.21 -29.12
C ILE A 511 -10.43 -3.53 -29.21
N THR A 512 -11.00 -4.61 -28.67
CA THR A 512 -10.35 -5.92 -28.63
C THR A 512 -11.15 -6.95 -29.40
N PHE A 513 -10.45 -7.83 -30.11
CA PHE A 513 -10.97 -8.91 -30.93
C PHE A 513 -10.43 -10.23 -30.42
N GLU A 514 -11.29 -11.24 -30.30
CA GLU A 514 -10.88 -12.62 -30.05
C GLU A 514 -11.45 -13.52 -31.15
N PHE A 515 -10.60 -14.21 -31.89
CA PHE A 515 -11.02 -15.19 -32.87
C PHE A 515 -10.76 -16.59 -32.34
N ARG A 516 -11.74 -17.48 -32.57
CA ARG A 516 -11.67 -18.90 -32.21
C ARG A 516 -12.16 -19.74 -33.39
N SER A 517 -11.39 -20.74 -33.80
CA SER A 517 -11.79 -21.72 -34.82
C SER A 517 -11.86 -23.15 -34.27
N ASP A 518 -12.68 -23.98 -34.91
CA ASP A 518 -12.80 -25.40 -34.60
C ASP A 518 -11.74 -26.25 -35.35
N CYS A 519 -11.85 -27.59 -35.32
CA CYS A 519 -10.81 -28.46 -35.86
C CYS A 519 -10.91 -28.74 -37.38
N ALA A 520 -11.82 -28.09 -38.10
CA ALA A 520 -12.00 -28.28 -39.54
C ALA A 520 -12.62 -27.06 -40.23
N THR A 521 -12.63 -27.09 -41.57
CA THR A 521 -13.37 -26.12 -42.42
C THR A 521 -12.93 -24.66 -42.24
N THR A 522 -11.72 -24.36 -42.71
CA THR A 522 -11.26 -22.97 -42.83
C THR A 522 -12.02 -22.14 -43.88
N GLY A 523 -12.08 -20.82 -43.68
CA GLY A 523 -12.62 -19.83 -44.62
C GLY A 523 -11.63 -18.70 -44.91
N THR A 524 -11.99 -17.77 -45.80
CA THR A 524 -11.11 -16.64 -46.17
C THR A 524 -10.99 -15.57 -45.08
N GLY A 525 -11.66 -15.75 -43.93
CA GLY A 525 -11.53 -14.88 -42.77
C GLY A 525 -12.09 -13.48 -43.01
N TRP A 526 -11.33 -12.44 -42.67
CA TRP A 526 -11.78 -11.05 -42.84
C TRP A 526 -10.70 -10.10 -43.32
N GLU A 527 -11.15 -9.08 -44.04
CA GLU A 527 -10.38 -7.87 -44.30
C GLU A 527 -11.13 -6.68 -43.70
N ALA A 528 -10.48 -5.98 -42.78
CA ALA A 528 -10.99 -4.77 -42.16
C ALA A 528 -9.94 -3.66 -42.17
N ASN A 529 -10.37 -2.44 -41.95
CA ASN A 529 -9.50 -1.30 -41.69
C ASN A 529 -9.96 -0.59 -40.42
N TRP A 530 -9.02 -0.03 -39.66
CA TRP A 530 -9.35 0.78 -38.49
C TRP A 530 -8.90 2.23 -38.64
N SER A 531 -9.57 3.11 -37.90
CA SER A 531 -9.18 4.49 -37.67
C SER A 531 -9.50 4.88 -36.23
N GLY A 532 -8.51 5.37 -35.50
CA GLY A 532 -8.68 5.99 -34.19
C GLY A 532 -9.11 7.44 -34.33
N SER A 533 -10.19 7.83 -33.64
CA SER A 533 -10.47 9.23 -33.37
C SER A 533 -9.50 9.68 -32.29
N ILE A 534 -8.39 10.25 -32.69
CA ILE A 534 -7.44 10.84 -31.77
C ILE A 534 -7.98 12.21 -31.40
N LEU A 535 -8.06 12.51 -30.10
CA LEU A 535 -8.09 13.92 -29.71
C LEU A 535 -6.73 14.48 -30.11
N VAL A 536 -6.64 14.99 -31.33
CA VAL A 536 -5.67 16.02 -31.64
C VAL A 536 -6.25 17.26 -30.99
N PRO A 537 -5.67 17.78 -29.88
CA PRO A 537 -6.08 19.09 -29.42
C PRO A 537 -5.95 20.03 -30.63
N PRO A 538 -6.89 20.97 -30.86
CA PRO A 538 -6.85 21.85 -32.03
C PRO A 538 -5.59 22.72 -32.15
N ASN A 539 -4.67 22.61 -31.19
CA ASN A 539 -3.33 23.16 -31.19
C ASN A 539 -2.50 22.29 -30.21
N PRO A 540 -1.40 21.60 -30.60
CA PRO A 540 -0.48 21.08 -29.59
C PRO A 540 0.09 22.31 -28.89
N ASP A 541 -0.39 22.56 -27.67
CA ASP A 541 0.23 23.56 -26.84
C ASP A 541 1.67 23.11 -26.60
N VAL A 542 2.62 23.89 -27.10
CA VAL A 542 4.06 23.64 -26.99
C VAL A 542 4.73 24.71 -26.10
N THR A 543 3.92 25.56 -25.49
CA THR A 543 4.41 26.65 -24.65
C THR A 543 4.51 26.12 -23.23
N SER A 544 5.71 26.16 -22.65
CA SER A 544 5.89 25.77 -21.25
C SER A 544 5.10 26.69 -20.31
N PRO A 545 4.44 26.13 -19.27
CA PRO A 545 3.82 26.94 -18.22
C PRO A 545 4.87 27.71 -17.39
N GLY A 546 4.41 28.72 -16.67
CA GLY A 546 5.24 29.54 -15.77
C GLY A 546 5.00 29.23 -14.30
N THR A 547 6.04 29.35 -13.48
CA THR A 547 5.94 29.29 -12.02
C THR A 547 6.89 30.28 -11.35
N GLN A 548 6.48 30.83 -10.21
CA GLN A 548 7.27 31.67 -9.33
C GLN A 548 7.06 31.26 -7.88
N VAL A 549 8.08 31.41 -7.04
CA VAL A 549 8.04 31.17 -5.60
C VAL A 549 8.21 32.50 -4.89
N SER A 550 7.42 32.75 -3.85
CA SER A 550 7.55 33.94 -3.00
C SER A 550 7.38 33.56 -1.53
N VAL A 551 8.18 34.18 -0.68
CA VAL A 551 8.13 34.02 0.78
C VAL A 551 8.07 35.41 1.40
N ASN A 552 7.24 35.59 2.42
CA ASN A 552 7.11 36.86 3.11
C ASN A 552 8.21 37.01 4.18
N GLY A 553 8.82 38.19 4.25
CA GLY A 553 9.89 38.50 5.19
C GLY A 553 11.28 38.11 4.67
N THR A 554 12.27 38.93 5.03
CA THR A 554 13.66 38.72 4.63
C THR A 554 14.33 37.59 5.43
N TRP A 555 13.95 37.42 6.69
CA TRP A 555 14.47 36.42 7.63
C TRP A 555 13.34 35.59 8.20
N GLN A 556 13.55 34.28 8.30
CA GLN A 556 12.61 33.35 8.90
C GLN A 556 13.16 32.87 10.25
N THR A 557 12.41 33.17 11.32
CA THR A 557 12.76 32.79 12.71
C THR A 557 11.92 31.61 13.22
N GLN A 558 10.91 31.20 12.45
CA GLN A 558 9.93 30.17 12.75
C GLN A 558 9.27 29.68 11.45
N ASN A 559 8.39 28.68 11.54
CA ASN A 559 7.67 28.14 10.38
C ASN A 559 7.01 29.26 9.57
N PHE A 560 7.13 29.17 8.24
CA PHE A 560 6.69 30.22 7.33
C PHE A 560 5.94 29.66 6.14
N THR A 561 5.29 30.53 5.37
CA THR A 561 4.50 30.12 4.19
C THR A 561 5.26 30.48 2.91
N ALA A 562 5.43 29.49 2.04
CA ALA A 562 5.85 29.70 0.66
C ALA A 562 4.61 29.74 -0.25
N SER A 563 4.47 30.82 -1.00
CA SER A 563 3.39 31.06 -1.97
C SER A 563 3.90 30.86 -3.38
N PHE A 564 3.05 30.30 -4.24
CA PHE A 564 3.37 30.00 -5.63
C PHE A 564 2.41 30.74 -6.56
N THR A 565 2.98 31.37 -7.58
CA THR A 565 2.22 31.98 -8.68
C THR A 565 2.51 31.20 -9.94
N GLU A 566 1.47 30.59 -10.51
CA GLU A 566 1.57 29.69 -11.64
C GLU A 566 0.57 30.09 -12.71
N ASN A 567 1.02 30.09 -13.95
CA ASN A 567 0.20 30.45 -15.09
C ASN A 567 0.52 29.57 -16.30
N ASP A 568 -0.47 29.52 -17.18
CA ASP A 568 -0.34 28.91 -18.50
C ASP A 568 -0.62 29.97 -19.57
N ASN A 569 -0.25 29.72 -20.82
CA ASN A 569 -0.55 30.63 -21.92
C ASN A 569 -2.06 30.76 -22.15
N VAL A 570 -2.48 31.94 -22.64
CA VAL A 570 -3.89 32.19 -22.98
C VAL A 570 -4.32 31.24 -24.11
N GLY A 571 -5.32 30.41 -23.83
CA GLY A 571 -5.79 29.38 -24.77
C GLY A 571 -4.92 28.11 -24.79
N GLY A 572 -4.00 27.96 -23.84
CA GLY A 572 -3.19 26.76 -23.61
C GLY A 572 -3.98 25.59 -23.02
N SER A 573 -3.26 24.50 -22.75
CA SER A 573 -3.80 23.21 -22.30
C SER A 573 -4.24 23.21 -20.83
N GLY A 574 -3.81 24.21 -20.05
CA GLY A 574 -4.08 24.35 -18.63
C GLY A 574 -3.12 23.55 -17.75
N LEU A 575 -2.87 24.04 -16.53
CA LEU A 575 -1.99 23.41 -15.55
C LEU A 575 -2.55 22.07 -15.06
N GLU A 576 -1.69 21.07 -14.93
CA GLU A 576 -2.08 19.72 -14.51
C GLU A 576 -1.38 19.28 -13.20
N LYS A 577 -0.05 19.44 -13.12
CA LYS A 577 0.75 18.95 -11.99
C LYS A 577 1.69 20.06 -11.49
N SER A 578 1.68 20.32 -10.19
CA SER A 578 2.58 21.31 -9.56
C SER A 578 3.43 20.64 -8.49
N PHE A 579 4.75 20.80 -8.57
CA PHE A 579 5.73 20.20 -7.64
C PHE A 579 6.60 21.24 -6.95
N TYR A 580 6.97 20.98 -5.70
CA TYR A 580 7.89 21.82 -4.93
C TYR A 580 8.95 20.96 -4.24
N GLN A 581 10.09 21.59 -3.91
CA GLN A 581 11.16 20.98 -3.14
C GLN A 581 11.72 21.99 -2.14
N VAL A 582 12.07 21.51 -0.95
CA VAL A 582 12.82 22.26 0.04
C VAL A 582 14.21 21.65 0.17
N ILE A 583 15.24 22.48 0.04
CA ILE A 583 16.64 22.09 0.29
C ILE A 583 17.24 23.02 1.33
N ASP A 584 18.16 22.49 2.14
CA ASP A 584 18.91 23.21 3.16
C ASP A 584 20.42 23.09 2.95
N TYR A 585 21.17 24.09 3.44
CA TYR A 585 22.62 24.16 3.37
C TYR A 585 23.20 23.92 4.76
N ASP A 586 23.97 22.85 4.92
CA ASP A 586 24.58 22.46 6.20
C ASP A 586 25.91 23.18 6.51
N GLY A 587 26.36 24.04 5.59
CA GLY A 587 27.65 24.71 5.64
C GLY A 587 28.69 24.10 4.70
N ALA A 588 28.47 22.89 4.19
CA ALA A 588 29.33 22.21 3.24
C ALA A 588 28.60 21.84 1.93
N ASP A 589 27.35 21.39 1.99
CA ASP A 589 26.59 20.91 0.84
C ASP A 589 25.08 21.25 0.93
N TRP A 590 24.41 21.25 -0.23
CA TRP A 590 22.98 21.48 -0.36
C TRP A 590 22.18 20.16 -0.35
N ARG A 591 21.56 19.87 0.79
CA ARG A 591 20.81 18.64 1.05
C ARG A 591 19.31 18.89 1.13
N ALA A 592 18.54 17.82 1.34
CA ALA A 592 17.13 17.90 1.63
C ALA A 592 16.77 16.88 2.70
N ASN A 593 15.65 17.09 3.40
CA ASN A 593 15.20 16.14 4.39
C ASN A 593 14.43 14.97 3.75
N ASN A 594 15.10 13.81 3.65
CA ASN A 594 14.53 12.58 3.10
C ASN A 594 13.34 12.02 3.88
N THR A 595 13.24 12.30 5.17
CA THR A 595 12.07 11.91 5.99
C THR A 595 10.83 12.75 5.68
N GLN A 596 11.03 13.96 5.11
CA GLN A 596 9.96 14.84 4.62
C GLN A 596 9.66 14.62 3.13
N GLY A 597 10.22 13.56 2.54
CA GLY A 597 10.00 13.15 1.16
C GLY A 597 10.69 14.02 0.11
N PHE A 598 11.73 14.76 0.50
CA PHE A 598 12.61 15.48 -0.42
C PHE A 598 14.01 14.87 -0.41
N PHE A 599 14.68 14.86 -1.55
CA PHE A 599 16.07 14.43 -1.64
C PHE A 599 16.87 15.40 -2.51
N SER A 600 18.10 15.71 -2.12
CA SER A 600 19.00 16.54 -2.93
C SER A 600 20.44 16.09 -2.74
N ASP A 601 21.11 15.86 -3.87
CA ASP A 601 22.55 15.68 -3.92
C ASP A 601 23.10 16.32 -5.20
N ASN A 602 24.11 17.18 -5.06
CA ASN A 602 24.85 17.73 -6.21
C ASN A 602 26.18 16.99 -6.43
N PHE A 603 26.56 16.08 -5.52
CA PHE A 603 27.80 15.31 -5.61
C PHE A 603 29.09 16.16 -5.63
N ASP A 604 29.04 17.35 -5.01
CA ASP A 604 30.14 18.32 -4.99
C ASP A 604 31.24 17.99 -3.95
N LEU A 605 30.96 17.13 -2.95
CA LEU A 605 31.84 16.88 -1.79
C LEU A 605 33.10 16.04 -2.08
N GLY A 606 33.34 15.61 -3.32
CA GLY A 606 34.49 14.77 -3.69
C GLY A 606 34.50 13.35 -3.11
N THR A 607 33.56 13.04 -2.21
CA THR A 607 33.30 11.70 -1.64
C THR A 607 31.79 11.45 -1.57
N ILE A 608 31.38 10.18 -1.60
CA ILE A 608 29.97 9.80 -1.52
C ILE A 608 29.42 10.19 -0.15
N HIS A 609 28.32 10.96 -0.14
CA HIS A 609 27.67 11.40 1.09
C HIS A 609 27.07 10.22 1.87
N LEU A 610 26.99 10.37 3.20
CA LEU A 610 26.56 9.36 4.18
C LEU A 610 25.14 8.81 3.92
N GLU A 611 24.29 9.59 3.26
CA GLU A 611 22.92 9.20 2.92
C GLU A 611 22.86 8.11 1.86
N TRP A 612 23.95 7.91 1.09
CA TRP A 612 24.06 6.87 0.09
C TRP A 612 24.80 5.64 0.64
N THR A 613 24.22 4.47 0.38
CA THR A 613 24.84 3.17 0.68
C THR A 613 25.21 2.49 -0.63
N SER A 614 26.51 2.31 -0.87
CA SER A 614 27.04 1.53 -1.99
C SER A 614 27.09 0.04 -1.63
N VAL A 615 26.47 -0.81 -2.45
CA VAL A 615 26.38 -2.26 -2.21
C VAL A 615 27.13 -3.06 -3.27
N THR A 616 26.86 -2.79 -4.56
CA THR A 616 27.41 -3.58 -5.67
C THR A 616 27.90 -2.67 -6.80
N GLY A 617 29.07 -2.99 -7.37
CA GLY A 617 29.75 -2.19 -8.40
C GLY A 617 30.74 -1.19 -7.80
N THR A 618 31.53 -0.54 -8.65
CA THR A 618 32.50 0.48 -8.24
C THR A 618 31.89 1.87 -8.37
N TRP A 619 31.53 2.48 -7.23
CA TRP A 619 30.94 3.81 -7.14
C TRP A 619 31.93 4.79 -6.50
N ALA A 620 32.08 5.98 -7.08
CA ALA A 620 32.91 7.07 -6.55
C ALA A 620 32.38 8.44 -6.99
N ILE A 621 32.81 9.51 -6.32
CA ILE A 621 32.62 10.87 -6.83
C ILE A 621 33.84 11.24 -7.66
N ASN A 622 33.62 11.52 -8.94
CA ASN A 622 34.67 11.92 -9.87
C ASN A 622 34.21 13.17 -10.64
N ASN A 623 35.05 14.21 -10.62
CA ASN A 623 34.78 15.48 -11.30
C ASN A 623 33.40 16.09 -10.97
N GLY A 624 32.96 15.99 -9.71
CA GLY A 624 31.67 16.53 -9.25
C GLY A 624 30.45 15.70 -9.67
N ALA A 625 30.62 14.43 -10.05
CA ALA A 625 29.52 13.54 -10.39
C ALA A 625 29.69 12.19 -9.68
N LEU A 626 28.57 11.56 -9.32
CA LEU A 626 28.55 10.16 -8.91
C LEU A 626 28.79 9.27 -10.13
N GLU A 627 29.90 8.54 -10.12
CA GLU A 627 30.31 7.66 -11.21
C GLU A 627 30.22 6.20 -10.78
N GLN A 628 29.57 5.39 -11.60
CA GLN A 628 29.67 3.95 -11.61
C GLN A 628 30.59 3.53 -12.75
N SER A 629 31.73 2.91 -12.43
CA SER A 629 32.80 2.59 -13.40
C SER A 629 33.03 1.09 -13.66
N ASP A 630 32.37 0.21 -12.89
CA ASP A 630 32.47 -1.23 -13.08
C ASP A 630 31.52 -1.69 -14.20
N GLU A 631 32.02 -1.66 -15.43
CA GLU A 631 31.31 -2.11 -16.63
C GLU A 631 31.05 -3.63 -16.63
N GLY A 632 31.77 -4.43 -15.83
CA GLY A 632 31.59 -5.88 -15.77
C GLY A 632 30.37 -6.31 -14.95
N GLN A 633 29.85 -5.43 -14.10
CA GLN A 633 28.69 -5.69 -13.28
C GLN A 633 27.40 -5.22 -14.00
N THR A 634 26.38 -6.09 -14.03
CA THR A 634 25.09 -5.83 -14.71
C THR A 634 23.94 -5.53 -13.74
N ASN A 635 24.18 -5.67 -12.44
CA ASN A 635 23.26 -5.31 -11.37
C ASN A 635 23.98 -4.51 -10.27
N THR A 636 24.48 -3.34 -10.64
CA THR A 636 25.12 -2.42 -9.68
C THR A 636 24.05 -1.83 -8.75
N ASN A 637 24.44 -1.47 -7.53
CA ASN A 637 23.53 -0.98 -6.51
C ASN A 637 24.20 0.08 -5.63
N ILE A 638 23.65 1.28 -5.69
CA ILE A 638 23.78 2.33 -4.68
C ILE A 638 22.37 2.83 -4.36
N TYR A 639 22.05 3.04 -3.09
CA TYR A 639 20.70 3.43 -2.68
C TYR A 639 20.71 4.47 -1.56
N ALA A 640 19.59 5.17 -1.39
CA ALA A 640 19.33 6.08 -0.28
C ALA A 640 17.90 5.91 0.24
N ALA A 641 17.70 6.18 1.54
CA ALA A 641 16.37 6.19 2.15
C ALA A 641 15.59 7.46 1.73
N LEU A 642 14.29 7.31 1.48
CA LEU A 642 13.37 8.39 1.12
C LEU A 642 11.92 8.01 1.42
N THR A 643 11.24 8.81 2.26
CA THR A 643 9.82 8.61 2.57
C THR A 643 8.93 9.05 1.40
N GLN A 644 8.26 8.10 0.74
CA GLN A 644 7.50 8.36 -0.50
C GLN A 644 5.96 8.20 -0.34
N ASN A 645 5.39 8.60 0.79
CA ASN A 645 3.93 8.53 1.03
C ASN A 645 3.29 9.86 1.48
N LEU A 646 4.03 10.96 1.39
CA LEU A 646 3.65 12.28 1.92
C LEU A 646 2.98 13.21 0.88
N SER A 647 2.83 12.74 -0.36
CA SER A 647 2.13 13.46 -1.42
C SER A 647 1.58 12.49 -2.47
N ASN A 648 0.68 12.93 -3.33
CA ASN A 648 0.09 12.05 -4.36
C ASN A 648 1.07 11.76 -5.50
N LYS A 649 1.96 12.71 -5.82
CA LYS A 649 2.89 12.56 -6.93
C LYS A 649 4.30 12.96 -6.53
N TYR A 650 5.28 12.26 -7.06
CA TYR A 650 6.70 12.53 -6.88
C TYR A 650 7.35 12.81 -8.23
N LEU A 651 8.26 13.79 -8.27
CA LEU A 651 9.10 14.07 -9.44
C LEU A 651 10.56 13.85 -9.05
N TYR A 652 11.23 12.98 -9.78
CA TYR A 652 12.66 12.68 -9.66
C TYR A 652 13.37 13.34 -10.82
N HIS A 653 14.47 14.04 -10.56
CA HIS A 653 15.19 14.83 -11.56
C HIS A 653 16.70 14.66 -11.36
N TRP A 654 17.44 14.38 -12.43
CA TRP A 654 18.90 14.37 -12.43
C TRP A 654 19.49 14.61 -13.80
N ALA A 655 20.78 14.95 -13.84
CA ALA A 655 21.60 14.88 -15.04
C ALA A 655 22.30 13.51 -15.11
N GLY A 656 22.33 12.87 -16.28
CA GLY A 656 22.98 11.58 -16.47
C GLY A 656 23.75 11.50 -17.77
N LYS A 657 24.94 10.91 -17.73
CA LYS A 657 25.79 10.65 -18.91
C LYS A 657 26.23 9.19 -18.95
N LEU A 658 25.77 8.47 -19.97
CA LEU A 658 26.05 7.05 -20.16
C LEU A 658 27.18 6.86 -21.19
N ASP A 659 28.22 6.12 -20.81
CA ASP A 659 29.42 5.85 -21.60
C ASP A 659 29.86 4.37 -21.42
N GLY A 660 31.09 4.04 -21.82
CA GLY A 660 31.71 2.74 -21.65
C GLY A 660 31.89 1.97 -22.95
N THR A 661 32.54 0.82 -22.84
CA THR A 661 32.97 -0.03 -23.97
C THR A 661 32.04 -1.21 -24.26
N GLY A 662 31.08 -1.49 -23.36
CA GLY A 662 30.12 -2.57 -23.52
C GLY A 662 29.16 -2.40 -24.71
N SER A 663 28.57 -3.51 -25.16
CA SER A 663 27.62 -3.56 -26.30
C SER A 663 26.14 -3.68 -25.89
N ASN A 664 25.84 -3.50 -24.61
CA ASN A 664 24.49 -3.51 -24.05
C ASN A 664 24.44 -2.52 -22.86
N ARG A 665 25.01 -1.33 -23.07
CA ARG A 665 25.11 -0.24 -22.11
C ARG A 665 23.72 0.21 -21.71
N ARG A 666 23.51 0.26 -20.41
CA ARG A 666 22.24 0.66 -19.84
C ARG A 666 22.44 1.22 -18.45
N ALA A 667 21.65 2.24 -18.12
CA ALA A 667 21.57 2.85 -16.81
C ALA A 667 20.11 3.02 -16.43
N GLY A 668 19.81 3.07 -15.14
CA GLY A 668 18.44 3.16 -14.70
C GLY A 668 18.27 3.51 -13.23
N PHE A 669 17.03 3.81 -12.89
CA PHE A 669 16.65 4.38 -11.62
C PHE A 669 15.48 3.60 -11.02
N HIS A 670 15.70 3.14 -9.79
CA HIS A 670 14.74 2.50 -8.91
C HIS A 670 14.08 3.58 -8.05
N PHE A 671 12.74 3.56 -7.99
CA PHE A 671 11.96 4.45 -7.13
C PHE A 671 10.80 3.68 -6.48
N PHE A 672 10.26 4.24 -5.39
CA PHE A 672 9.22 3.58 -4.59
C PHE A 672 9.61 2.19 -4.08
N CYS A 673 10.90 1.94 -3.85
CA CYS A 673 11.39 0.64 -3.42
C CYS A 673 11.12 0.41 -1.93
N ASP A 674 10.75 -0.80 -1.52
CA ASP A 674 10.53 -1.16 -0.11
C ASP A 674 11.75 -1.83 0.55
N ASN A 675 12.64 -2.45 -0.23
CA ASN A 675 13.80 -3.15 0.33
C ASN A 675 15.03 -3.04 -0.59
N PRO A 676 15.98 -2.13 -0.31
CA PRO A 676 17.06 -1.80 -1.22
C PRO A 676 18.21 -2.83 -1.21
N THR A 677 18.17 -3.78 -0.29
CA THR A 677 19.21 -4.79 -0.09
C THR A 677 19.00 -6.02 -0.96
N LEU A 678 17.78 -6.22 -1.46
CA LEU A 678 17.47 -7.32 -2.38
C LEU A 678 17.99 -7.01 -3.80
N PRO A 679 18.30 -8.04 -4.61
CA PRO A 679 18.82 -7.88 -5.97
C PRO A 679 18.04 -6.90 -6.84
N ASN A 680 16.72 -6.82 -6.68
CA ASN A 680 15.83 -6.00 -7.49
C ASN A 680 15.08 -4.95 -6.68
N ARG A 681 15.53 -4.70 -5.44
CA ARG A 681 15.06 -3.66 -4.52
C ARG A 681 13.63 -3.90 -3.97
N GLY A 682 13.19 -5.16 -3.95
CA GLY A 682 11.90 -5.55 -3.38
C GLY A 682 10.72 -5.15 -4.27
N ASN A 683 9.66 -4.57 -3.70
CA ASN A 683 8.56 -3.98 -4.46
C ASN A 683 8.90 -2.55 -4.86
N GLY A 684 8.58 -2.16 -6.08
CA GLY A 684 8.75 -0.79 -6.56
C GLY A 684 8.73 -0.68 -8.07
N TYR A 685 9.34 0.37 -8.60
CA TYR A 685 9.42 0.63 -10.03
C TYR A 685 10.84 0.86 -10.48
N PHE A 686 11.08 0.62 -11.75
CA PHE A 686 12.37 0.83 -12.36
C PHE A 686 12.26 1.29 -13.80
N VAL A 687 13.13 2.21 -14.22
CA VAL A 687 13.26 2.63 -15.63
C VAL A 687 14.67 2.35 -16.15
N TRP A 688 14.78 1.65 -17.28
CA TRP A 688 16.04 1.43 -18.01
C TRP A 688 16.17 2.43 -19.17
N PHE A 689 17.32 3.08 -19.27
CA PHE A 689 17.80 3.79 -20.45
C PHE A 689 18.80 2.90 -21.18
N ARG A 690 18.43 2.40 -22.36
CA ARG A 690 19.20 1.42 -23.12
C ARG A 690 19.70 2.02 -24.40
N ILE A 691 20.93 2.51 -24.36
CA ILE A 691 21.47 3.31 -25.45
C ILE A 691 21.76 2.48 -26.70
N ASP A 692 22.28 1.27 -26.54
CA ASP A 692 22.60 0.38 -27.66
C ASP A 692 21.35 -0.17 -28.35
N GLN A 693 20.20 -0.19 -27.66
CA GLN A 693 18.91 -0.60 -28.21
C GLN A 693 18.03 0.57 -28.64
N SER A 694 18.46 1.82 -28.44
CA SER A 694 17.63 3.02 -28.64
C SER A 694 16.26 2.89 -27.96
N ALA A 695 16.27 2.37 -26.73
CA ALA A 695 15.07 2.00 -26.01
C ALA A 695 15.06 2.58 -24.60
N LEU A 696 13.86 2.91 -24.15
CA LEU A 696 13.53 3.21 -22.77
C LEU A 696 12.52 2.18 -22.31
N GLU A 697 12.74 1.57 -21.15
CA GLU A 697 11.90 0.48 -20.67
C GLU A 697 11.38 0.76 -19.26
N PHE A 698 10.08 0.61 -19.07
CA PHE A 698 9.40 0.69 -17.78
C PHE A 698 9.26 -0.71 -17.18
N TYR A 699 9.61 -0.85 -15.91
CA TYR A 699 9.48 -2.09 -15.17
C TYR A 699 8.71 -1.89 -13.87
N LYS A 700 7.84 -2.85 -13.56
CA LYS A 700 7.34 -3.08 -12.22
C LYS A 700 8.17 -4.15 -11.55
N VAL A 701 8.49 -3.97 -10.27
CA VAL A 701 9.12 -5.00 -9.45
C VAL A 701 8.12 -5.45 -8.41
N THR A 702 7.75 -6.73 -8.42
CA THR A 702 6.84 -7.34 -7.44
C THR A 702 7.55 -8.49 -6.74
N ASN A 703 7.66 -8.43 -5.42
CA ASN A 703 8.37 -9.40 -4.60
C ASN A 703 9.78 -9.71 -5.15
N ASP A 704 10.53 -8.66 -5.49
CA ASP A 704 11.89 -8.75 -6.05
C ASP A 704 11.98 -9.37 -7.46
N VAL A 705 10.85 -9.51 -8.17
CA VAL A 705 10.80 -9.99 -9.56
C VAL A 705 10.52 -8.82 -10.51
N PHE A 706 11.39 -8.63 -11.51
CA PHE A 706 11.25 -7.63 -12.57
C PHE A 706 10.27 -8.09 -13.65
N THR A 707 9.29 -7.25 -13.96
CA THR A 707 8.39 -7.41 -15.12
C THR A 707 8.55 -6.20 -16.03
N LEU A 708 8.89 -6.42 -17.30
CA LEU A 708 8.91 -5.37 -18.32
C LEU A 708 7.47 -5.04 -18.70
N GLU A 709 7.08 -3.78 -18.56
CA GLU A 709 5.70 -3.33 -18.75
C GLU A 709 5.52 -2.56 -20.05
N GLN A 710 6.50 -1.71 -20.41
CA GLN A 710 6.44 -0.92 -21.63
C GLN A 710 7.83 -0.59 -22.15
N THR A 711 7.97 -0.57 -23.48
CA THR A 711 9.17 -0.10 -24.16
C THR A 711 8.81 1.08 -25.05
N VAL A 712 9.59 2.15 -24.98
CA VAL A 712 9.47 3.36 -25.78
C VAL A 712 10.76 3.55 -26.57
N THR A 713 10.64 3.88 -27.86
CA THR A 713 11.81 4.17 -28.69
C THR A 713 12.37 5.53 -28.32
N MET A 714 13.69 5.59 -28.08
CA MET A 714 14.38 6.82 -27.72
C MET A 714 15.82 6.80 -28.22
N ASN A 715 16.19 7.81 -29.00
CA ASN A 715 17.57 7.97 -29.49
C ASN A 715 18.40 8.74 -28.47
N THR A 716 19.50 8.16 -27.99
CA THR A 716 20.47 8.84 -27.12
C THR A 716 21.90 8.63 -27.63
N ASN A 717 22.76 9.61 -27.41
CA ASN A 717 24.16 9.58 -27.81
C ASN A 717 25.04 9.18 -26.64
N ILE A 718 26.05 8.36 -26.93
CA ILE A 718 27.05 7.90 -25.94
C ILE A 718 27.86 9.11 -25.49
N ALA A 719 28.24 9.14 -24.20
CA ALA A 719 29.01 10.20 -23.58
C ALA A 719 28.38 11.60 -23.65
N GLN A 720 27.06 11.68 -23.88
CA GLN A 720 26.29 12.92 -23.82
C GLN A 720 25.56 13.04 -22.47
N TRP A 721 25.62 14.23 -21.86
CA TRP A 721 24.79 14.58 -20.72
C TRP A 721 23.35 14.82 -21.16
N TYR A 722 22.42 14.23 -20.43
CA TYR A 722 20.99 14.41 -20.58
C TYR A 722 20.36 14.80 -19.25
N ASP A 723 19.37 15.67 -19.31
CA ASP A 723 18.51 15.99 -18.16
C ASP A 723 17.32 15.01 -18.14
N TRP A 724 17.20 14.22 -17.08
CA TRP A 724 16.16 13.21 -16.93
C TRP A 724 15.17 13.61 -15.86
N LYS A 725 13.88 13.40 -16.14
CA LYS A 725 12.85 13.47 -15.11
C LYS A 725 11.90 12.28 -15.19
N VAL A 726 11.54 11.75 -14.03
CA VAL A 726 10.49 10.73 -13.87
C VAL A 726 9.42 11.33 -12.96
N ILE A 727 8.17 11.29 -13.39
CA ILE A 727 7.03 11.71 -12.57
C ILE A 727 6.19 10.46 -12.30
N TYR A 728 5.94 10.17 -11.04
CA TYR A 728 5.04 9.09 -10.64
C TYR A 728 3.84 9.63 -9.90
N ASP A 729 2.63 9.32 -10.37
CA ASP A 729 1.37 9.55 -9.68
C ASP A 729 0.90 8.25 -9.01
N ARG A 730 1.01 8.19 -7.68
CA ARG A 730 0.65 7.00 -6.92
C ARG A 730 -0.86 6.76 -6.82
N ILE A 731 -1.68 7.73 -7.24
CA ILE A 731 -3.13 7.64 -7.21
C ILE A 731 -3.65 7.02 -8.51
N THR A 732 -3.11 7.43 -9.65
CA THR A 732 -3.50 6.92 -10.97
C THR A 732 -2.63 5.76 -11.45
N GLY A 733 -1.40 5.64 -10.92
CA GLY A 733 -0.38 4.70 -11.37
C GLY A 733 0.44 5.18 -12.57
N GLU A 734 0.21 6.41 -13.04
CA GLU A 734 0.89 6.98 -14.20
C GLU A 734 2.36 7.32 -13.88
N ILE A 735 3.26 6.88 -14.76
CA ILE A 735 4.70 7.11 -14.71
C ILE A 735 5.11 7.79 -16.02
N ASP A 736 5.39 9.09 -15.96
CA ASP A 736 5.84 9.88 -17.10
C ASP A 736 7.36 10.05 -17.09
N LEU A 737 7.95 10.09 -18.29
CA LEU A 737 9.37 10.28 -18.43
C LEU A 737 9.73 11.39 -19.40
N TYR A 738 10.70 12.20 -19.00
CA TYR A 738 11.23 13.33 -19.74
C TYR A 738 12.72 13.22 -19.96
N ARG A 739 13.16 13.72 -21.11
CA ARG A 739 14.57 13.97 -21.43
C ARG A 739 14.73 15.37 -21.98
N ASP A 740 15.62 16.16 -21.41
CA ASP A 740 15.86 17.56 -21.80
C ASP A 740 14.57 18.38 -21.81
N ASN A 741 13.71 18.15 -20.81
CA ASN A 741 12.35 18.69 -20.68
C ASN A 741 11.35 18.30 -21.79
N VAL A 742 11.71 17.39 -22.69
CA VAL A 742 10.82 16.83 -23.70
C VAL A 742 10.21 15.54 -23.17
N PHE A 743 8.88 15.42 -23.24
CA PHE A 743 8.17 14.19 -22.89
C PHE A 743 8.56 13.06 -23.85
N ILE A 744 8.97 11.93 -23.30
CA ILE A 744 9.43 10.76 -24.06
C ILE A 744 8.38 9.66 -24.10
N GLY A 745 7.71 9.41 -22.97
CA GLY A 745 6.68 8.38 -22.88
C GLY A 745 6.12 8.25 -21.48
N SER A 746 5.04 7.49 -21.39
CA SER A 746 4.35 7.20 -20.14
C SER A 746 3.86 5.76 -20.11
N TRP A 747 3.78 5.21 -18.91
CA TRP A 747 3.17 3.92 -18.60
C TRP A 747 2.30 4.07 -17.36
N THR A 748 1.13 3.42 -17.33
CA THR A 748 0.22 3.46 -16.17
C THR A 748 0.07 2.08 -15.57
N ASP A 749 0.47 1.95 -14.30
CA ASP A 749 0.25 0.74 -13.51
C ASP A 749 -1.23 0.65 -13.10
N PRO A 750 -1.98 -0.40 -13.49
CA PRO A 750 -3.38 -0.57 -13.09
C PRO A 750 -3.55 -0.89 -11.59
N SER A 751 -2.46 -1.19 -10.87
CA SER A 751 -2.47 -1.50 -9.44
C SER A 751 -1.24 -0.87 -8.75
N PRO A 752 -1.24 0.46 -8.58
CA PRO A 752 -0.06 1.21 -8.19
C PRO A 752 0.36 1.00 -6.74
N TYR A 753 1.67 1.01 -6.48
CA TYR A 753 2.21 1.03 -5.13
C TYR A 753 1.97 2.40 -4.48
N SER A 754 1.36 2.35 -3.29
CA SER A 754 0.97 3.57 -2.56
C SER A 754 2.04 4.10 -1.61
N THR A 755 3.08 3.30 -1.34
CA THR A 755 4.20 3.60 -0.43
C THR A 755 5.52 3.08 -0.99
N GLY A 756 6.63 3.73 -0.61
CA GLY A 756 7.98 3.28 -0.87
C GLY A 756 8.97 4.03 0.03
N ASP A 757 10.08 3.39 0.35
CA ASP A 757 11.01 3.82 1.41
C ASP A 757 12.42 4.13 0.89
N TYR A 758 12.71 3.78 -0.37
CA TYR A 758 14.05 3.91 -0.95
C TYR A 758 14.03 4.31 -2.42
N ILE A 759 15.18 4.82 -2.84
CA ILE A 759 15.57 5.12 -4.22
C ILE A 759 16.94 4.48 -4.49
N SER A 760 17.21 4.05 -5.73
CA SER A 760 18.48 3.41 -6.07
C SER A 760 18.89 3.64 -7.53
N PHE A 761 20.19 3.76 -7.76
CA PHE A 761 20.75 3.76 -9.09
C PHE A 761 21.34 2.40 -9.45
N ARG A 762 21.18 2.03 -10.72
CA ARG A 762 21.67 0.78 -11.30
C ARG A 762 22.17 1.03 -12.72
N SER A 763 23.23 0.35 -13.09
CA SER A 763 23.84 0.34 -14.41
C SER A 763 24.22 -1.09 -14.81
N GLY A 764 24.51 -1.29 -16.09
CA GLY A 764 25.05 -2.54 -16.59
C GLY A 764 25.77 -2.36 -17.92
N ASN A 765 26.95 -2.98 -18.05
CA ASN A 765 27.82 -2.90 -19.23
C ASN A 765 28.20 -1.46 -19.62
N SER A 766 28.18 -0.51 -18.69
CA SER A 766 28.35 0.91 -18.98
C SER A 766 29.12 1.61 -17.86
N ASN A 767 29.86 2.65 -18.22
CA ASN A 767 30.28 3.68 -17.27
C ASN A 767 29.16 4.73 -17.19
N TRP A 768 28.66 5.01 -15.99
CA TRP A 768 27.54 5.95 -15.82
C TRP A 768 27.86 7.03 -14.80
N GLN A 769 27.72 8.29 -15.24
CA GLN A 769 27.86 9.46 -14.39
C GLN A 769 26.51 10.12 -14.13
N ILE A 770 26.28 10.53 -12.89
CA ILE A 770 25.03 11.10 -12.39
C ILE A 770 25.38 12.38 -11.63
N ASP A 771 24.62 13.43 -11.88
CA ASP A 771 24.79 14.72 -11.23
C ASP A 771 23.42 15.36 -10.90
N ASN A 772 23.39 16.28 -9.95
CA ASN A 772 22.23 17.14 -9.65
C ASN A 772 20.94 16.35 -9.37
N PHE A 773 20.99 15.28 -8.58
CA PHE A 773 19.81 14.48 -8.26
C PHE A 773 18.89 15.21 -7.26
N LYS A 774 17.59 15.27 -7.56
CA LYS A 774 16.57 16.01 -6.83
C LYS A 774 15.25 15.22 -6.79
N VAL A 775 14.55 15.29 -5.67
CA VAL A 775 13.18 14.78 -5.53
C VAL A 775 12.23 15.85 -5.01
N TYR A 776 11.10 16.00 -5.70
CA TYR A 776 10.05 16.97 -5.44
C TYR A 776 8.74 16.27 -5.06
N ARG A 777 7.91 16.95 -4.26
CA ARG A 777 6.57 16.52 -3.86
C ARG A 777 5.50 17.33 -4.58
N SER A 778 4.35 16.71 -4.83
CA SER A 778 3.20 17.40 -5.43
C SER A 778 2.50 18.35 -4.45
N ARG A 779 1.92 19.42 -4.99
CA ARG A 779 0.96 20.31 -4.33
C ARG A 779 -0.16 20.66 -5.31
N PHE A 780 -1.24 21.27 -4.81
CA PHE A 780 -2.22 21.91 -5.68
C PHE A 780 -1.65 23.19 -6.29
N SER A 781 -2.04 23.49 -7.53
CA SER A 781 -1.60 24.69 -8.23
C SER A 781 -2.00 25.96 -7.47
N ASN A 782 -1.12 26.96 -7.46
CA ASN A 782 -1.32 28.27 -6.80
C ASN A 782 -1.67 28.17 -5.29
N THR A 783 -1.42 27.02 -4.65
CA THR A 783 -1.73 26.81 -3.24
C THR A 783 -0.46 26.99 -2.40
N PRO A 784 -0.47 27.89 -1.40
CA PRO A 784 0.67 28.06 -0.50
C PRO A 784 0.93 26.80 0.33
N VAL A 785 2.19 26.60 0.72
CA VAL A 785 2.62 25.52 1.61
C VAL A 785 3.33 26.10 2.83
N THR A 786 3.10 25.50 4.00
CA THR A 786 3.84 25.85 5.21
C THR A 786 5.14 25.06 5.25
N ILE A 787 6.26 25.77 5.36
CA ILE A 787 7.60 25.21 5.50
C ILE A 787 7.98 25.17 6.98
N SER A 788 8.37 23.99 7.44
CA SER A 788 8.87 23.78 8.80
C SER A 788 10.35 24.10 8.91
N VAL A 789 10.74 24.84 9.95
CA VAL A 789 12.10 25.35 10.14
C VAL A 789 12.51 25.23 11.60
N GLY A 790 13.72 24.75 11.85
CA GLY A 790 14.26 24.59 13.20
C GLY A 790 15.33 23.50 13.28
N ASN A 791 16.05 23.47 14.40
CA ASN A 791 16.99 22.40 14.71
C ASN A 791 16.23 21.12 15.14
N CYS A 792 15.50 20.50 14.20
CA CYS A 792 14.72 19.30 14.45
C CYS A 792 14.85 18.29 13.30
N PRO A 793 14.95 16.97 13.57
CA PRO A 793 15.09 15.97 12.51
C PRO A 793 13.92 15.90 11.53
N SER A 794 12.73 16.34 11.93
CA SER A 794 11.52 16.37 11.10
C SER A 794 11.31 17.70 10.37
N CYS A 795 12.17 18.70 10.58
CA CYS A 795 12.06 20.01 9.96
C CYS A 795 12.52 19.93 8.50
N GLU A 796 11.81 20.60 7.59
CA GLU A 796 12.21 20.65 6.17
C GLU A 796 13.48 21.49 5.97
N LEU A 797 13.64 22.57 6.73
CA LEU A 797 14.87 23.36 6.83
C LEU A 797 15.49 23.18 8.22
N ARG A 798 16.66 22.52 8.28
CA ARG A 798 17.30 22.11 9.55
C ARG A 798 18.42 23.04 10.01
N TYR A 799 18.85 23.95 9.14
CA TYR A 799 20.01 24.82 9.37
C TYR A 799 19.63 26.31 9.32
N GLN A 800 20.46 27.12 9.97
CA GLN A 800 20.47 28.58 9.88
C GLN A 800 21.58 29.03 8.92
N ASN A 801 21.55 30.30 8.52
CA ASN A 801 22.58 30.87 7.66
C ASN A 801 23.96 30.70 8.31
N THR A 802 24.97 30.21 7.59
CA THR A 802 26.34 30.13 8.15
C THR A 802 27.01 31.49 8.31
N ASN A 803 26.53 32.47 7.54
CA ASN A 803 26.87 33.88 7.60
C ASN A 803 25.74 34.71 6.98
N PRO A 804 25.66 36.03 7.23
CA PRO A 804 24.57 36.88 6.72
C PRO A 804 24.43 36.90 5.18
N GLY A 805 25.47 36.53 4.44
CA GLY A 805 25.46 36.50 2.98
C GLY A 805 25.11 35.15 2.36
N THR A 806 24.97 34.08 3.16
CA THR A 806 24.77 32.71 2.66
C THR A 806 23.45 32.14 3.16
N PRO A 807 22.40 32.09 2.32
CA PRO A 807 21.10 31.55 2.69
C PRO A 807 21.17 30.10 3.20
N ALA A 808 20.38 29.79 4.22
CA ALA A 808 20.31 28.46 4.82
C ALA A 808 19.46 27.47 4.01
N GLY A 809 18.57 27.97 3.15
CA GLY A 809 17.59 27.13 2.47
C GLY A 809 17.18 27.67 1.12
N ARG A 810 16.52 26.82 0.33
CA ARG A 810 15.90 27.20 -0.94
C ARG A 810 14.61 26.42 -1.15
N VAL A 811 13.55 27.14 -1.50
CA VAL A 811 12.27 26.53 -1.93
C VAL A 811 12.22 26.59 -3.45
N LYS A 812 12.04 25.44 -4.09
CA LYS A 812 11.98 25.29 -5.55
C LYS A 812 10.57 24.92 -6.01
N SER A 813 10.23 25.26 -7.24
CA SER A 813 8.98 24.92 -7.91
C SER A 813 9.21 24.51 -9.36
N ILE A 814 8.48 23.50 -9.80
CA ILE A 814 8.34 23.10 -11.21
C ILE A 814 6.88 22.71 -11.45
N VAL A 815 6.32 23.08 -12.60
CA VAL A 815 4.93 22.78 -12.97
C VAL A 815 4.86 22.18 -14.36
N ARG A 816 3.80 21.40 -14.58
CA ARG A 816 3.50 20.72 -15.84
C ARG A 816 2.08 21.09 -16.27
N ASP A 817 1.89 21.35 -17.55
CA ASP A 817 0.56 21.52 -18.15
C ASP A 817 -0.03 20.16 -18.61
N THR A 818 -1.25 20.22 -19.13
CA THR A 818 -2.00 19.04 -19.62
C THR A 818 -1.47 18.56 -20.99
N ALA A 819 -0.70 19.39 -21.70
CA ALA A 819 0.02 19.04 -22.92
C ALA A 819 1.43 18.48 -22.67
N TYR A 820 1.76 18.15 -21.42
CA TYR A 820 3.03 17.57 -20.99
C TYR A 820 4.22 18.54 -21.05
N ASN A 821 4.04 19.84 -21.24
CA ASN A 821 5.15 20.80 -21.16
C ASN A 821 5.52 21.10 -19.70
N LEU A 822 6.82 21.14 -19.42
CA LEU A 822 7.36 21.49 -18.11
C LEU A 822 7.82 22.96 -18.08
N SER A 823 7.57 23.63 -16.95
CA SER A 823 8.16 24.93 -16.66
C SER A 823 9.66 24.83 -16.42
N ALA A 824 10.36 25.96 -16.54
CA ALA A 824 11.64 26.12 -15.87
C ALA A 824 11.48 25.95 -14.35
N VAL A 825 12.54 25.51 -13.67
CA VAL A 825 12.56 25.44 -12.21
C VAL A 825 12.69 26.86 -11.65
N ALA A 826 11.66 27.32 -10.93
CA ALA A 826 11.75 28.55 -10.14
C ALA A 826 12.27 28.23 -8.74
N TYR A 827 12.91 29.21 -8.10
CA TYR A 827 13.32 29.07 -6.72
C TYR A 827 13.36 30.41 -5.98
N GLN A 828 13.30 30.32 -4.66
CA GLN A 828 13.55 31.42 -3.74
C GLN A 828 14.53 30.96 -2.68
N ASP A 829 15.65 31.68 -2.53
CA ASP A 829 16.59 31.49 -1.42
C ASP A 829 15.96 32.02 -0.13
N ILE A 830 16.20 31.30 0.97
CA ILE A 830 15.60 31.50 2.27
C ILE A 830 16.71 31.78 3.29
N ASN A 831 16.66 32.97 3.89
CA ASN A 831 17.49 33.27 5.05
C ASN A 831 16.78 32.83 6.32
N VAL A 832 17.50 32.12 7.17
CA VAL A 832 16.97 31.53 8.40
C VAL A 832 17.87 31.90 9.56
N ASP A 833 17.25 32.41 10.62
CA ASP A 833 17.90 32.65 11.90
C ASP A 833 16.85 32.61 13.01
N TRP A 834 16.91 31.60 13.87
CA TRP A 834 15.99 31.42 15.00
C TRP A 834 16.68 31.60 16.35
N THR A 835 17.92 32.07 16.38
CA THR A 835 18.68 32.31 17.61
C THR A 835 18.92 33.80 17.84
N PRO A 836 18.74 34.32 19.06
CA PRO A 836 19.17 35.68 19.39
C PRO A 836 20.70 35.87 19.26
N PRO A 837 21.19 37.13 19.21
CA PRO A 837 22.62 37.45 19.29
C PRO A 837 23.32 36.85 20.52
N THR A 838 24.66 36.82 20.51
CA THR A 838 25.47 36.42 21.68
C THR A 838 25.21 37.31 22.89
N SER A 839 25.45 36.76 24.09
CA SER A 839 25.26 37.48 25.36
C SER A 839 26.07 38.77 25.44
N ILE A 840 25.57 39.69 26.28
CA ILE A 840 26.31 40.86 26.73
C ILE A 840 26.87 40.49 28.11
N ASP A 841 28.17 40.31 28.21
CA ASP A 841 28.83 39.72 29.38
C ASP A 841 29.15 40.76 30.46
N THR A 842 29.39 42.02 30.08
CA THR A 842 29.69 43.11 31.02
C THR A 842 28.90 44.36 30.69
N ILE A 843 28.32 45.00 31.71
CA ILE A 843 27.71 46.34 31.63
C ILE A 843 28.25 47.14 32.80
N ASN A 844 28.92 48.23 32.50
CA ASN A 844 29.57 49.13 33.44
C ASN A 844 28.78 50.45 33.48
N ASP A 845 28.52 51.01 34.67
CA ASP A 845 27.70 52.23 34.82
C ASP A 845 28.48 53.55 34.58
N GLY A 846 29.57 53.49 33.82
CA GLY A 846 30.38 54.64 33.39
C GLY A 846 30.78 54.57 31.92
N LEU A 847 31.45 55.59 31.38
CA LEU A 847 31.93 55.59 29.97
C LEU A 847 33.20 54.74 29.72
N SER A 848 33.86 54.24 30.77
CA SER A 848 35.06 53.41 30.62
C SER A 848 35.11 52.30 31.69
N ALA A 849 35.74 52.57 32.83
CA ALA A 849 35.63 51.71 33.99
C ALA A 849 34.22 51.77 34.56
N ASP A 850 33.86 50.68 35.24
CA ASP A 850 32.68 50.62 36.06
C ASP A 850 32.74 51.61 37.24
N ILE A 851 31.58 52.15 37.63
CA ILE A 851 31.46 53.13 38.70
C ILE A 851 30.28 52.82 39.61
N ASP A 852 30.56 52.75 40.91
CA ASP A 852 29.53 52.52 41.93
C ASP A 852 28.78 53.80 42.35
N LEU A 853 29.29 54.99 41.96
CA LEU A 853 28.85 56.28 42.48
C LEU A 853 28.76 57.36 41.38
N SER A 854 27.61 58.03 41.29
CA SER A 854 27.41 59.24 40.48
C SER A 854 27.05 60.45 41.35
N THR A 855 27.67 61.59 41.06
CA THR A 855 27.35 62.88 41.71
C THR A 855 26.49 63.79 40.83
N SER A 856 26.00 63.29 39.69
CA SER A 856 25.15 64.06 38.79
C SER A 856 23.68 63.85 39.13
N ALA A 857 22.90 64.93 39.13
CA ALA A 857 21.45 64.87 39.30
C ALA A 857 20.71 64.60 37.98
N THR A 858 21.41 64.70 36.84
CA THR A 858 20.78 64.67 35.52
C THR A 858 21.45 63.73 34.54
N THR A 859 22.63 63.18 34.87
CA THR A 859 23.44 62.39 33.94
C THR A 859 23.75 61.01 34.48
N LEU A 860 23.43 59.99 33.70
CA LEU A 860 23.93 58.63 33.86
C LEU A 860 24.55 58.17 32.55
N GLU A 861 25.56 57.31 32.65
CA GLU A 861 26.36 56.83 31.53
C GLU A 861 26.57 55.33 31.67
N ALA A 862 26.79 54.62 30.57
CA ALA A 862 27.17 53.22 30.63
C ALA A 862 27.98 52.80 29.40
N ASN A 863 28.75 51.73 29.54
CA ASN A 863 29.35 50.97 28.45
C ASN A 863 29.15 49.47 28.66
N TRP A 864 29.17 48.70 27.57
CA TRP A 864 28.99 47.24 27.65
C TRP A 864 29.81 46.48 26.62
N SER A 865 30.00 45.17 26.85
CA SER A 865 30.72 44.29 25.91
C SER A 865 29.97 44.11 24.60
N SER A 866 30.69 43.98 23.48
CA SER A 866 30.10 43.76 22.17
C SER A 866 29.39 42.40 22.06
N SER A 867 28.15 42.41 21.56
CA SER A 867 27.41 41.25 21.06
C SER A 867 27.67 41.05 19.56
N SER A 868 27.49 39.82 19.10
CA SER A 868 27.65 39.42 17.70
C SER A 868 26.59 38.38 17.33
N ASP A 869 26.31 38.22 16.04
CA ASP A 869 25.41 37.18 15.56
C ASP A 869 26.00 36.59 14.27
N PRO A 870 26.28 35.27 14.22
CA PRO A 870 26.91 34.64 13.08
C PRO A 870 25.94 34.38 11.92
N HIS A 871 24.62 34.49 12.11
CA HIS A 871 23.63 34.04 11.15
C HIS A 871 23.03 35.22 10.38
N SER A 872 22.30 36.11 11.05
CA SER A 872 21.71 37.31 10.47
C SER A 872 22.53 38.58 10.69
N GLY A 873 23.59 38.48 11.50
CA GLY A 873 24.45 39.61 11.79
C GLY A 873 23.88 40.49 12.89
N PHE A 874 24.78 41.16 13.61
CA PHE A 874 24.37 42.11 14.64
C PHE A 874 23.66 43.33 14.00
N SER A 875 22.56 43.78 14.60
CA SER A 875 21.78 44.92 14.11
C SER A 875 21.91 46.14 15.02
N SER A 876 21.51 46.05 16.29
CA SER A 876 21.55 47.19 17.21
C SER A 876 21.46 46.81 18.69
N TYR A 877 21.77 47.77 19.57
CA TYR A 877 21.43 47.68 21.00
C TYR A 877 20.20 48.52 21.33
N ARG A 878 19.53 48.14 22.41
CA ARG A 878 18.59 49.00 23.14
C ARG A 878 18.99 49.05 24.61
N TYR A 879 18.86 50.22 25.23
CA TYR A 879 19.06 50.37 26.66
C TYR A 879 17.82 50.95 27.35
N ALA A 880 17.67 50.66 28.63
CA ALA A 880 16.70 51.24 29.55
C ALA A 880 17.41 51.59 30.87
N ILE A 881 16.83 52.51 31.63
CA ILE A 881 17.30 52.84 32.97
C ILE A 881 16.14 52.62 33.92
N GLY A 882 16.39 51.91 35.02
CA GLY A 882 15.39 51.67 36.03
C GLY A 882 15.93 51.78 37.45
N THR A 883 15.02 51.89 38.41
CA THR A 883 15.32 51.82 39.86
C THR A 883 15.46 50.39 40.37
N THR A 884 15.03 49.41 39.56
CA THR A 884 15.27 47.98 39.77
C THR A 884 15.80 47.35 38.49
N PRO A 885 16.57 46.23 38.58
CA PRO A 885 17.10 45.53 37.42
C PRO A 885 16.03 45.20 36.36
N CYS A 886 16.31 45.51 35.09
CA CYS A 886 15.41 45.33 33.92
C CYS A 886 14.14 46.18 33.89
N ASP A 887 13.91 47.05 34.88
CA ASP A 887 12.82 48.01 34.81
C ASP A 887 13.18 49.18 33.87
N SER A 888 12.16 49.91 33.44
CA SER A 888 12.29 51.05 32.54
C SER A 888 11.48 52.25 33.03
N ASP A 889 11.37 52.39 34.35
CA ASP A 889 10.61 53.42 35.05
C ASP A 889 11.28 54.81 34.97
N ILE A 890 12.58 54.87 34.67
CA ILE A 890 13.34 56.12 34.52
C ILE A 890 13.58 56.47 33.05
N VAL A 891 14.05 55.50 32.27
CA VAL A 891 14.18 55.61 30.81
C VAL A 891 13.59 54.37 30.17
N ALA A 892 12.56 54.57 29.35
CA ALA A 892 11.97 53.53 28.51
C ALA A 892 13.02 52.96 27.52
N TRP A 893 12.83 51.71 27.09
CA TRP A 893 13.71 51.05 26.12
C TRP A 893 13.96 51.93 24.87
N THR A 894 15.20 52.40 24.74
CA THR A 894 15.65 53.35 23.73
C THR A 894 16.69 52.68 22.81
N GLY A 895 16.56 52.86 21.51
CA GLY A 895 17.52 52.31 20.53
C GLY A 895 18.84 53.04 20.52
N ASN A 896 19.95 52.31 20.32
CA ASN A 896 21.31 52.85 20.32
C ASN A 896 22.10 52.54 19.04
N TRP A 897 21.43 52.18 17.93
CA TRP A 897 21.97 52.05 16.55
C TRP A 897 23.30 51.27 16.35
N GLY A 898 23.77 50.55 17.37
CA GLY A 898 25.02 49.76 17.37
C GLY A 898 26.12 50.26 18.30
N TYR A 899 25.96 51.43 18.95
CA TYR A 899 26.92 51.92 19.94
C TYR A 899 26.87 51.07 21.21
N ASP A 900 28.03 50.75 21.75
CA ASP A 900 28.26 50.01 22.98
C ASP A 900 28.36 50.92 24.22
N THR A 901 28.02 52.20 24.06
CA THR A 901 27.97 53.21 25.12
C THR A 901 26.67 54.00 25.07
N ALA A 902 26.15 54.44 26.21
CA ALA A 902 25.03 55.37 26.30
C ALA A 902 25.33 56.51 27.29
N VAL A 903 24.85 57.71 26.97
CA VAL A 903 24.88 58.90 27.86
C VAL A 903 23.49 59.52 27.87
N VAL A 904 22.89 59.66 29.04
CA VAL A 904 21.57 60.30 29.20
C VAL A 904 21.71 61.46 30.16
N ASN A 905 21.57 62.69 29.67
CA ASN A 905 21.88 63.92 30.41
C ASN A 905 20.65 64.80 30.76
N THR A 906 19.44 64.26 30.57
CA THR A 906 18.16 64.94 30.83
C THR A 906 17.37 64.30 32.00
N LEU A 907 18.04 63.54 32.87
CA LEU A 907 17.38 62.79 33.94
C LEU A 907 16.99 63.68 35.12
N SER A 908 16.09 63.18 35.96
CA SER A 908 15.74 63.76 37.26
C SER A 908 16.02 62.73 38.34
N LEU A 909 17.29 62.63 38.74
CA LEU A 909 17.78 61.60 39.65
C LEU A 909 17.60 62.01 41.10
N VAL A 910 17.25 61.04 41.94
CA VAL A 910 16.99 61.23 43.36
C VAL A 910 18.23 60.90 44.17
N ASN A 911 18.61 61.81 45.07
CA ASN A 911 19.70 61.56 46.01
C ASN A 911 19.40 60.34 46.89
N GLY A 912 20.32 59.41 46.97
CA GLY A 912 20.19 58.19 47.76
C GLY A 912 19.55 57.00 47.04
N GLN A 913 19.34 57.09 45.72
CA GLN A 913 18.76 56.02 44.90
C GLN A 913 19.82 55.35 44.03
N THR A 914 19.76 54.02 43.91
CA THR A 914 20.54 53.25 42.93
C THR A 914 19.75 53.13 41.63
N TYR A 915 20.44 53.31 40.51
CA TYR A 915 19.90 53.16 39.16
C TYR A 915 20.68 52.09 38.40
N TYR A 916 19.99 51.35 37.53
CA TYR A 916 20.57 50.26 36.77
C TYR A 916 20.41 50.51 35.28
N PHE A 917 21.48 50.36 34.52
CA PHE A 917 21.38 50.24 33.06
C PHE A 917 21.00 48.81 32.69
N SER A 918 20.00 48.70 31.83
CA SER A 918 19.55 47.43 31.26
C SER A 918 19.76 47.46 29.76
N VAL A 919 20.41 46.45 29.19
CA VAL A 919 20.79 46.41 27.77
C VAL A 919 20.26 45.12 27.12
N LYS A 920 19.82 45.26 25.87
CA LYS A 920 19.45 44.16 24.97
C LYS A 920 20.13 44.36 23.62
N ALA A 921 20.56 43.28 22.99
CA ALA A 921 21.02 43.28 21.60
C ALA A 921 19.94 42.70 20.67
N GLU A 922 19.89 43.19 19.44
CA GLU A 922 18.97 42.78 18.37
C GLU A 922 19.81 42.37 17.14
N ASN A 923 19.48 41.24 16.48
CA ASN A 923 20.13 40.80 15.24
C ASN A 923 19.34 41.20 13.98
N GLY A 924 19.86 40.89 12.80
CA GLY A 924 19.25 41.19 11.50
C GLY A 924 17.91 40.48 11.26
N ALA A 925 17.64 39.39 11.99
CA ALA A 925 16.36 38.68 11.98
C ALA A 925 15.31 39.25 12.96
N GLY A 926 15.67 40.30 13.72
CA GLY A 926 14.79 40.94 14.69
C GLY A 926 14.65 40.17 16.00
N LEU A 927 15.52 39.19 16.27
CA LEU A 927 15.57 38.48 17.54
C LEU A 927 16.37 39.29 18.55
N VAL A 928 15.86 39.33 19.78
CA VAL A 928 16.38 40.17 20.85
C VAL A 928 16.88 39.28 21.99
N THR A 929 18.05 39.61 22.55
CA THR A 929 18.57 38.91 23.72
C THR A 929 17.67 39.08 24.94
N PRO A 930 17.82 38.24 25.99
CA PRO A 930 17.35 38.58 27.32
C PRO A 930 17.88 39.94 27.78
N CYS A 931 17.25 40.48 28.82
CA CYS A 931 17.72 41.70 29.48
C CYS A 931 18.99 41.39 30.29
N TYR A 932 20.07 42.10 30.01
CA TYR A 932 21.29 42.14 30.82
C TYR A 932 21.32 43.44 31.61
N VAL A 933 21.86 43.43 32.82
CA VAL A 933 21.81 44.58 33.74
C VAL A 933 23.19 44.85 34.32
N SER A 934 23.54 46.12 34.53
CA SER A 934 24.65 46.51 35.39
C SER A 934 24.41 46.15 36.86
N ASP A 935 25.44 46.27 37.70
CA ASP A 935 25.34 46.10 39.15
C ASP A 935 24.84 47.36 39.89
N GLY A 936 24.77 48.49 39.18
CA GLY A 936 23.98 49.66 39.53
C GLY A 936 24.81 50.78 40.14
N VAL A 937 24.49 52.01 39.73
CA VAL A 937 25.16 53.23 40.21
C VAL A 937 24.32 53.96 41.25
N TYR A 938 24.92 54.24 42.40
CA TYR A 938 24.29 54.99 43.49
C TYR A 938 24.44 56.50 43.25
N VAL A 939 23.34 57.26 43.30
CA VAL A 939 23.35 58.72 43.12
C VAL A 939 23.51 59.42 44.46
N ASP A 940 24.61 60.15 44.63
CA ASP A 940 24.90 60.95 45.83
C ASP A 940 25.22 62.40 45.47
N LEU A 941 24.26 63.28 45.72
CA LEU A 941 24.32 64.72 45.45
C LEU A 941 24.88 65.53 46.64
N THR A 942 25.27 64.87 47.73
CA THR A 942 25.48 65.56 49.01
C THR A 942 26.73 66.44 49.07
N THR A 943 27.75 66.28 48.23
CA THR A 943 28.95 67.15 48.25
C THR A 943 29.78 67.09 46.96
N GLY A 944 30.10 68.26 46.39
CA GLY A 944 30.96 68.42 45.20
C GLY A 944 32.46 68.23 45.45
N ILE A 945 32.87 67.11 46.08
CA ILE A 945 34.28 66.78 46.33
C ILE A 945 34.75 65.78 45.27
N ASN A 946 35.65 66.23 44.40
CA ASN A 946 36.26 65.44 43.33
C ASN A 946 37.28 64.44 43.92
N PRO A 947 37.18 63.12 43.70
CA PRO A 947 38.01 62.12 44.41
C PRO A 947 39.49 62.04 44.03
N ASN A 948 39.99 62.88 43.11
CA ASN A 948 41.36 62.77 42.62
C ASN A 948 42.14 64.08 42.79
N THR A 949 42.88 64.19 43.90
CA THR A 949 44.03 65.09 44.02
C THR A 949 45.31 64.26 43.85
N PRO A 950 46.31 64.71 43.06
CA PRO A 950 47.35 63.85 42.53
C PRO A 950 48.45 63.53 43.55
N GLY A 951 48.85 62.26 43.63
CA GLY A 951 50.05 61.83 44.38
C GLY A 951 50.20 60.32 44.58
N MET A 952 49.11 59.57 44.64
CA MET A 952 49.12 58.12 44.88
C MET A 952 48.04 57.41 44.05
N ASN A 953 48.37 56.26 43.45
CA ASN A 953 47.38 55.40 42.78
C ASN A 953 46.65 54.60 43.86
N LEU A 954 45.43 55.02 44.18
CA LEU A 954 44.61 54.51 45.28
C LEU A 954 43.27 54.01 44.70
N GLN A 955 42.91 52.77 45.00
CA GLN A 955 41.67 52.13 44.58
C GLN A 955 40.96 51.52 45.79
N VAL A 956 39.63 51.52 45.78
CA VAL A 956 38.83 50.91 46.86
C VAL A 956 37.72 50.05 46.26
N THR A 957 37.58 48.84 46.78
CA THR A 957 36.53 47.88 46.40
C THR A 957 36.14 47.05 47.63
N ALA A 958 34.87 46.96 48.02
CA ALA A 958 33.67 47.62 47.48
C ALA A 958 33.47 49.04 48.05
N ASN A 959 32.80 49.95 47.32
CA ASN A 959 32.42 51.26 47.84
C ASN A 959 31.20 51.84 47.07
N PRO A 960 29.96 51.75 47.59
CA PRO A 960 29.63 51.51 48.99
C PRO A 960 29.90 50.09 49.48
N PHE A 961 30.07 49.90 50.80
CA PHE A 961 30.33 48.59 51.41
C PHE A 961 29.36 48.27 52.56
N ASP A 962 29.00 46.99 52.66
CA ASP A 962 28.14 46.42 53.71
C ASP A 962 28.94 45.61 54.75
N GLU A 963 29.79 44.72 54.26
CA GLU A 963 30.74 43.92 55.03
C GLU A 963 32.12 44.56 54.93
N GLU A 964 33.14 43.94 54.36
CA GLU A 964 34.48 44.54 54.29
C GLU A 964 34.69 45.42 53.05
N THR A 965 35.51 46.47 53.16
CA THR A 965 36.06 47.18 52.00
C THR A 965 37.58 47.03 51.95
N THR A 966 38.12 46.86 50.74
CA THR A 966 39.54 46.68 50.49
C THR A 966 40.11 47.93 49.84
N ILE A 967 41.19 48.43 50.41
CA ILE A 967 42.00 49.53 49.90
C ILE A 967 43.24 48.93 49.22
N LEU A 968 43.47 49.32 47.97
CA LEU A 968 44.67 48.99 47.20
C LEU A 968 45.45 50.27 46.93
N PHE A 969 46.74 50.25 47.26
CA PHE A 969 47.64 51.37 46.96
C PHE A 969 49.03 50.90 46.55
N GLY A 970 49.65 51.64 45.62
CA GLY A 970 50.97 51.34 45.09
C GLY A 970 52.07 52.22 45.70
N LEU A 971 53.24 51.62 45.94
CA LEU A 971 54.43 52.30 46.45
C LEU A 971 55.61 52.12 45.51
N ALA A 972 56.27 53.22 45.13
CA ALA A 972 57.45 53.18 44.28
C ALA A 972 58.71 52.69 45.02
N HIS A 973 58.80 52.95 46.33
CA HIS A 973 59.91 52.56 47.21
C HIS A 973 59.35 52.18 48.59
N GLU A 974 60.15 51.50 49.42
CA GLU A 974 59.77 51.24 50.81
C GLU A 974 59.45 52.56 51.52
N SER A 975 58.26 52.64 52.15
CA SER A 975 57.75 53.89 52.73
C SER A 975 56.99 53.59 54.03
N ASP A 976 57.05 54.53 54.98
CA ASP A 976 56.14 54.56 56.11
C ASP A 976 54.77 55.06 55.65
N ILE A 977 53.73 54.30 55.98
CA ILE A 977 52.37 54.55 55.51
C ILE A 977 51.47 54.81 56.69
N GLU A 978 50.65 55.84 56.57
CA GLU A 978 49.54 56.11 57.43
C GLU A 978 48.23 56.01 56.66
N ILE A 979 47.32 55.17 57.14
CA ILE A 979 45.96 55.05 56.63
C ILE A 979 45.03 55.57 57.72
N THR A 980 44.24 56.59 57.42
CA THR A 980 43.24 57.14 58.34
C THR A 980 41.86 57.13 57.72
N LEU A 981 40.86 56.78 58.52
CA LEU A 981 39.45 56.94 58.19
C LEU A 981 38.85 57.97 59.15
N THR A 982 38.22 59.02 58.64
CA THR A 982 37.46 59.98 59.44
C THR A 982 35.99 59.96 59.05
N ASP A 983 35.09 60.27 59.98
CA ASP A 983 33.71 60.58 59.62
C ASP A 983 33.61 61.96 58.94
N MET A 984 32.40 62.36 58.53
CA MET A 984 32.15 63.67 57.90
C MET A 984 32.32 64.87 58.84
N LEU A 985 32.42 64.65 60.16
CA LEU A 985 32.74 65.69 61.15
C LEU A 985 34.25 65.81 61.38
N GLY A 986 35.07 64.98 60.71
CA GLY A 986 36.52 64.93 60.85
C GLY A 986 36.97 64.13 62.07
N GLN A 987 36.08 63.39 62.75
CA GLN A 987 36.45 62.52 63.85
C GLN A 987 37.18 61.29 63.32
N LEU A 988 38.36 60.99 63.86
CA LEU A 988 39.14 59.82 63.50
C LEU A 988 38.46 58.53 63.97
N VAL A 989 38.23 57.60 63.05
CA VAL A 989 37.52 56.34 63.29
C VAL A 989 38.46 55.14 63.14
N TYR A 990 39.41 55.22 62.21
CA TYR A 990 40.44 54.21 62.04
C TYR A 990 41.78 54.87 61.75
N ARG A 991 42.86 54.28 62.28
CA ARG A 991 44.23 54.64 61.93
C ARG A 991 45.11 53.40 61.93
N SER A 992 45.91 53.23 60.90
CA SER A 992 47.01 52.28 60.85
C SER A 992 48.30 52.97 60.43
N ARG A 993 49.43 52.51 60.97
CA ARG A 993 50.77 52.96 60.59
C ARG A 993 51.71 51.78 60.45
N GLU A 994 52.24 51.58 59.24
CA GLU A 994 53.13 50.46 58.95
C GLU A 994 54.16 50.86 57.88
N THR A 995 55.36 50.28 57.96
CA THR A 995 56.36 50.38 56.89
C THR A 995 56.09 49.27 55.87
N LYS A 996 55.95 49.63 54.59
CA LYS A 996 55.67 48.67 53.50
C LYS A 996 56.72 48.81 52.40
N ALA A 997 57.20 47.68 51.88
CA ALA A 997 58.17 47.62 50.79
C ALA A 997 57.59 48.18 49.47
N ALA A 998 58.42 48.46 48.46
CA ALA A 998 57.94 48.84 47.13
C ALA A 998 56.99 47.76 46.55
N GLY A 999 55.89 48.17 45.90
CA GLY A 999 54.88 47.27 45.33
C GLY A 999 53.45 47.70 45.59
N ILE A 1000 52.49 46.84 45.19
CA ILE A 1000 51.05 47.04 45.44
C ILE A 1000 50.71 46.37 46.77
N HIS A 1001 50.04 47.12 47.66
CA HIS A 1001 49.61 46.64 48.96
C HIS A 1001 48.09 46.66 49.08
N ARG A 1002 47.60 45.72 49.88
CA ARG A 1002 46.18 45.54 50.19
C ARG A 1002 45.96 45.79 51.68
N GLN A 1003 45.00 46.65 52.02
CA GLN A 1003 44.52 46.85 53.38
C GLN A 1003 43.01 46.67 53.41
N THR A 1004 42.51 45.81 54.30
CA THR A 1004 41.07 45.64 54.50
C THR A 1004 40.59 46.50 55.66
N ILE A 1005 39.41 47.08 55.50
CA ILE A 1005 38.62 47.76 56.54
C ILE A 1005 37.39 46.90 56.81
N ASP A 1006 37.35 46.31 58.00
CA ASP A 1006 36.19 45.56 58.49
C ASP A 1006 35.33 46.47 59.39
N PRO A 1007 34.10 46.83 58.98
CA PRO A 1007 33.23 47.72 59.74
C PRO A 1007 32.70 47.09 61.03
N VAL A 1008 32.64 45.76 61.13
CA VAL A 1008 32.19 45.09 62.36
C VAL A 1008 33.23 45.31 63.45
N SER A 1009 34.51 45.08 63.13
CA SER A 1009 35.61 45.33 64.08
C SER A 1009 35.72 46.80 64.51
N LEU A 1010 35.36 47.72 63.62
CA LEU A 1010 35.46 49.17 63.84
C LEU A 1010 34.16 49.81 64.34
N SER A 1011 33.07 49.05 64.48
CA SER A 1011 31.73 49.56 64.82
C SER A 1011 31.30 50.74 63.92
N LEU A 1012 31.62 50.67 62.62
CA LEU A 1012 31.27 51.71 61.66
C LEU A 1012 29.75 51.72 61.45
N GLY A 1013 29.11 52.83 61.80
CA GLY A 1013 27.71 53.06 61.46
C GLY A 1013 27.54 53.37 59.97
N SER A 1014 26.33 53.18 59.45
CA SER A 1014 25.94 53.65 58.11
C SER A 1014 26.26 55.15 57.97
N GLY A 1015 26.99 55.52 56.94
CA GLY A 1015 27.45 56.89 56.76
C GLY A 1015 28.61 57.04 55.78
N VAL A 1016 28.96 58.29 55.53
CA VAL A 1016 30.11 58.65 54.69
C VAL A 1016 31.34 58.83 55.57
N TYR A 1017 32.46 58.30 55.10
CA TYR A 1017 33.77 58.43 55.71
C TYR A 1017 34.78 58.94 54.68
N LEU A 1018 35.84 59.60 55.13
CA LEU A 1018 36.96 60.03 54.31
C LEU A 1018 38.16 59.14 54.64
N LEU A 1019 38.58 58.36 53.67
CA LEU A 1019 39.81 57.61 53.69
C LEU A 1019 40.95 58.52 53.22
N HIS A 1020 41.98 58.65 54.03
CA HIS A 1020 43.22 59.31 53.65
C HIS A 1020 44.38 58.33 53.81
N VAL A 1021 45.16 58.15 52.76
CA VAL A 1021 46.37 57.33 52.75
C VAL A 1021 47.56 58.23 52.47
N GLN A 1022 48.55 58.21 53.34
CA GLN A 1022 49.79 58.97 53.21
C GLN A 1022 50.98 58.01 53.25
N ALA A 1023 51.87 58.09 52.26
CA ALA A 1023 53.13 57.36 52.20
C ALA A 1023 54.26 58.34 51.87
N GLY A 1024 55.05 58.73 52.89
CA GLY A 1024 56.03 59.81 52.77
C GLY A 1024 55.40 61.14 52.30
N ASN A 1025 55.87 61.66 51.16
CA ASN A 1025 55.36 62.90 50.54
C ASN A 1025 54.14 62.68 49.64
N ASN A 1026 53.76 61.44 49.36
CA ASN A 1026 52.61 61.12 48.53
C ASN A 1026 51.39 60.89 49.42
N SER A 1027 50.24 61.43 49.03
CA SER A 1027 48.98 61.12 49.68
C SER A 1027 47.84 61.00 48.68
N GLY A 1028 46.78 60.32 49.09
CA GLY A 1028 45.53 60.18 48.36
C GLY A 1028 44.36 60.21 49.33
N THR A 1029 43.25 60.81 48.92
CA THR A 1029 42.02 60.86 49.71
C THR A 1029 40.86 60.33 48.88
N LEU A 1030 40.11 59.38 49.42
CA LEU A 1030 38.90 58.84 48.81
C LEU A 1030 37.73 58.89 49.79
N LYS A 1031 36.53 59.00 49.25
CA LYS A 1031 35.28 58.89 50.01
C LYS A 1031 34.92 57.42 50.12
N LEU A 1032 34.62 56.95 51.34
CA LEU A 1032 34.05 55.63 51.60
C LEU A 1032 32.60 55.77 52.05
N ILE A 1033 31.72 54.91 51.58
CA ILE A 1033 30.30 54.90 51.94
C ILE A 1033 29.99 53.56 52.60
N LYS A 1034 29.73 53.57 53.91
CA LYS A 1034 29.18 52.41 54.62
C LYS A 1034 27.66 52.48 54.51
N ARG A 1035 27.03 51.47 53.90
CA ARG A 1035 25.57 51.34 53.89
C ARG A 1035 25.04 50.91 55.26
#